data_AF-A0A8C8AYR9-F1
#
_entry.id   AF-A0A8C8AYR9-F1
#
_cell.length_a   1.000
_cell.length_b   1.000
_cell.length_c   1.000
_cell.angle_alpha   90.00
_cell.angle_beta   90.00
_cell.angle_gamma   90.00
#
_symmetry.space_group_name_H-M   'P 1'
#
loop_
_entity.id
_entity.type
_entity.pdbx_description
1 polymer ?
#
loop_
_entity_poly.entity_id
_entity_poly.type
_entity_poly.pdbx_seq_one_letter_code
_entity_poly.pdbx_strand_id
1 'polypeptide(L)'
;MSPARPRARRGHRRSTGSRTRRGGYRGDVTPLSTKDTPINTPPLKKNQTKRTTTKKKPKNHAPGLCNTRRAAWLPGRDREPGPGISPRTPGSGLGTGMGRAWGSPGTGRGPGTEMSRVPASPGRWGRSGDRDGQSTGSSVRFHFPSQRFHATTLLRAVLKMRRGQGKRKAEATELPRVSQRRKEEEEEVREARRRAAPSVREFKYNKKRVRLVSQGSDLKDDARCILYWMSRDQRVQDNWAFLYAQRLALKQELPLHICFCLVPKFLDATIRHYDFMLRGLQEVAEECAELNIPFHLLLGYAKDVLPAFVVEHGVGGLVTDFCPLRLPRQWVEDVRERLPEDVPFAQVDAHNIVPCWVASPKQEYSARTIRGKIHAQLPEFLTEFPPVIHHPYPPSCPAEPIAWEACYSSLQVDRTVKEVEWATPGTATGLAVLQSFIAERLKSFGSHRNDPNKAALSNLSPWFHFGQVSTQRAILEVQKHRGKYKESVDAFIEEAVVRRELAENFCYYNENYDSVQGAYDWAQTTLKLHAKDKRPFLYKLQELEQGATHDPLWNAAQLQMVQEGKMHGFLRMYWAKKILEWTRSPEEALQFAIYLNDRYELDGRDPNGYVGCLWSICGIHDQGWAERAIFGKIRYMNYAGCKRKFDVGQFERRYAPCTPSQ
;
A
#
# COMPACT_ATOMS: atom_id res chain seq x y z
N MET A 1 -50.31 53.16 1.44
CA MET A 1 -50.37 54.36 2.30
C MET A 1 -49.62 54.07 3.60
N SER A 2 -48.82 55.02 4.07
CA SER A 2 -48.36 55.13 5.48
C SER A 2 -49.46 55.86 6.30
N PRO A 3 -49.34 56.23 7.61
CA PRO A 3 -48.20 56.19 8.56
C PRO A 3 -48.61 55.56 9.93
N ALA A 4 -48.04 55.79 11.13
CA ALA A 4 -47.01 56.72 11.64
C ALA A 4 -46.30 56.23 12.93
N ARG A 5 -45.19 56.90 13.30
CA ARG A 5 -44.69 57.09 14.69
C ARG A 5 -45.13 58.51 15.15
N PRO A 6 -44.47 59.31 16.02
CA PRO A 6 -43.50 59.08 17.12
C PRO A 6 -43.82 59.90 18.43
N ARG A 7 -42.91 59.89 19.44
CA ARG A 7 -42.44 61.02 20.32
C ARG A 7 -41.81 60.45 21.62
N ALA A 8 -40.90 61.12 22.35
CA ALA A 8 -40.03 62.28 22.08
C ALA A 8 -38.79 62.33 23.01
N ARG A 9 -37.83 63.21 22.67
CA ARG A 9 -36.52 63.45 23.31
C ARG A 9 -36.59 64.21 24.65
N ARG A 10 -35.53 64.10 25.47
CA ARG A 10 -34.83 65.24 26.14
C ARG A 10 -33.30 64.98 26.19
N GLY A 11 -32.51 66.00 26.51
CA GLY A 11 -31.02 65.96 26.60
C GLY A 11 -30.43 67.36 26.90
N HIS A 12 -29.10 67.53 26.73
CA HIS A 12 -28.24 68.68 27.17
C HIS A 12 -27.76 68.61 28.65
N ARG A 13 -26.56 69.09 29.06
CA ARG A 13 -25.33 69.56 28.38
C ARG A 13 -24.17 69.73 29.42
N ARG A 14 -22.90 69.52 28.99
CA ARG A 14 -21.64 70.18 29.50
C ARG A 14 -21.25 69.94 30.98
N SER A 15 -20.02 70.19 31.49
CA SER A 15 -18.64 70.27 30.93
C SER A 15 -17.60 70.32 32.09
N THR A 16 -16.28 70.16 31.79
CA THR A 16 -15.09 70.47 32.67
C THR A 16 -14.95 69.69 34.00
N GLY A 17 -13.76 69.53 34.62
CA GLY A 17 -12.38 69.80 34.17
C GLY A 17 -11.29 69.64 35.27
N SER A 18 -10.24 68.85 34.98
CA SER A 18 -8.85 68.88 35.52
C SER A 18 -8.49 68.87 37.04
N ARG A 19 -7.59 67.90 37.40
CA ARG A 19 -6.54 67.95 38.48
C ARG A 19 -7.05 67.89 39.96
N THR A 20 -6.25 67.58 41.00
CA THR A 20 -4.77 67.60 41.19
C THR A 20 -4.24 66.67 42.32
N ARG A 21 -3.05 66.06 42.15
CA ARG A 21 -2.01 65.69 43.19
C ARG A 21 -2.40 64.70 44.32
N ARG A 22 -1.52 64.07 45.12
CA ARG A 22 -0.03 63.92 45.31
C ARG A 22 0.17 62.56 46.05
N GLY A 23 1.29 61.83 46.14
CA GLY A 23 2.70 61.85 45.68
C GLY A 23 3.42 60.61 46.35
N GLY A 24 4.70 60.26 46.17
CA GLY A 24 5.79 60.73 45.28
C GLY A 24 7.18 60.19 45.74
N TYR A 25 8.23 60.42 44.91
CA TYR A 25 9.69 60.33 45.21
C TYR A 25 10.38 58.96 45.39
N ARG A 26 11.62 58.69 44.94
CA ARG A 26 12.65 59.31 44.03
C ARG A 26 13.15 58.18 43.08
N GLY A 27 13.82 58.31 41.94
CA GLY A 27 14.78 59.30 41.37
C GLY A 27 16.05 58.52 40.92
N ASP A 28 16.82 58.85 39.88
CA ASP A 28 16.71 59.98 38.94
C ASP A 28 17.59 59.80 37.67
N VAL A 29 17.32 60.63 36.63
CA VAL A 29 18.22 61.06 35.51
C VAL A 29 18.70 60.06 34.41
N THR A 30 18.82 60.61 33.19
CA THR A 30 19.35 60.04 31.92
C THR A 30 20.01 61.20 31.10
N PRO A 31 20.48 61.03 29.85
CA PRO A 31 21.61 60.23 29.33
C PRO A 31 22.67 61.15 28.63
N LEU A 32 23.71 60.61 27.99
CA LEU A 32 24.42 61.24 26.84
C LEU A 32 25.29 60.23 26.05
N SER A 33 25.95 60.66 24.95
CA SER A 33 26.44 59.82 23.83
C SER A 33 27.94 59.97 23.53
N THR A 34 28.62 58.93 23.00
CA THR A 34 29.37 58.92 21.70
C THR A 34 30.37 57.73 21.48
N LYS A 35 30.59 57.38 20.19
CA LYS A 35 31.81 56.81 19.52
C LYS A 35 32.30 55.33 19.67
N ASP A 36 32.13 54.59 18.56
CA ASP A 36 33.16 54.01 17.66
C ASP A 36 34.19 52.89 18.04
N THR A 37 33.88 51.65 17.62
CA THR A 37 34.77 50.67 16.89
C THR A 37 35.89 49.89 17.67
N PRO A 38 36.73 48.98 17.07
CA PRO A 38 36.37 47.55 16.96
C PRO A 38 37.52 46.47 17.12
N ILE A 39 37.17 45.16 17.00
CA ILE A 39 38.00 43.98 16.60
C ILE A 39 39.27 43.59 17.45
N ASN A 40 39.33 42.35 17.98
CA ASN A 40 40.33 41.31 17.58
C ASN A 40 40.12 39.89 18.19
N THR A 41 41.05 38.97 17.88
CA THR A 41 40.98 37.49 17.97
C THR A 41 42.13 36.88 18.85
N PRO A 42 42.22 35.55 19.10
CA PRO A 42 42.99 34.95 20.21
C PRO A 42 44.40 34.40 19.84
N PRO A 43 45.16 33.83 20.82
CA PRO A 43 46.36 33.03 20.56
C PRO A 43 46.27 31.54 21.00
N LEU A 44 47.00 30.66 20.29
CA LEU A 44 47.32 29.28 20.72
C LEU A 44 48.58 29.25 21.60
N LYS A 45 48.85 28.12 22.28
CA LYS A 45 50.22 27.65 22.58
C LYS A 45 50.34 26.12 22.56
N LYS A 46 51.54 25.63 22.24
CA LYS A 46 51.93 24.21 22.13
C LYS A 46 52.77 23.79 23.35
N ASN A 47 52.96 22.48 23.57
CA ASN A 47 54.28 21.95 23.98
C ASN A 47 54.47 20.45 23.66
N GLN A 48 55.71 19.94 23.81
CA GLN A 48 56.15 18.61 23.35
C GLN A 48 56.96 17.82 24.40
N THR A 49 56.93 16.48 24.31
CA THR A 49 58.01 15.51 24.66
C THR A 49 57.63 14.17 23.99
N LYS A 50 58.44 13.39 23.23
CA LYS A 50 59.82 12.84 23.37
C LYS A 50 59.93 11.91 24.60
N ARG A 51 60.38 10.65 24.56
CA ARG A 51 61.13 9.74 23.63
C ARG A 51 60.51 8.30 23.71
N THR A 52 60.91 7.17 23.05
CA THR A 52 62.08 6.76 22.23
C THR A 52 61.74 5.62 21.21
N THR A 53 62.78 5.12 20.51
CA THR A 53 62.99 3.97 19.60
C THR A 53 62.68 2.53 20.11
N THR A 54 62.42 1.52 19.26
CA THR A 54 63.46 0.70 18.54
C THR A 54 62.98 -0.05 17.28
N LYS A 55 63.91 -0.66 16.52
CA LYS A 55 63.75 -1.22 15.14
C LYS A 55 63.73 -2.76 15.09
N LYS A 56 63.05 -3.38 14.09
CA LYS A 56 63.60 -4.44 13.20
C LYS A 56 62.64 -4.85 12.04
N LYS A 57 63.20 -5.51 11.01
CA LYS A 57 62.66 -6.02 9.70
C LYS A 57 63.78 -6.90 9.06
N PRO A 58 63.63 -7.64 7.93
CA PRO A 58 62.46 -8.17 7.19
C PRO A 58 62.66 -9.67 6.75
N LYS A 59 62.03 -10.11 5.63
CA LYS A 59 62.18 -11.40 4.84
C LYS A 59 61.36 -12.61 5.34
N ASN A 60 60.86 -13.57 4.52
CA ASN A 60 60.77 -13.73 3.04
C ASN A 60 59.65 -14.74 2.63
N HIS A 61 59.40 -14.90 1.32
CA HIS A 61 58.72 -15.98 0.52
C HIS A 61 58.24 -17.31 1.17
N ALA A 62 57.25 -18.07 0.66
CA ALA A 62 56.22 -17.84 -0.39
C ALA A 62 54.97 -18.78 -0.22
N PRO A 63 54.44 -19.56 -1.20
CA PRO A 63 53.09 -19.30 -1.70
C PRO A 63 52.04 -20.42 -1.47
N GLY A 64 50.77 -20.07 -1.68
CA GLY A 64 49.74 -21.00 -2.19
C GLY A 64 48.67 -21.46 -1.19
N LEU A 65 47.42 -21.06 -1.46
CA LEU A 65 46.21 -21.89 -1.33
C LEU A 65 45.03 -21.17 -1.97
N CYS A 66 44.35 -21.80 -2.93
CA CYS A 66 43.11 -21.27 -3.50
C CYS A 66 41.98 -21.51 -2.49
N ASN A 67 41.38 -20.44 -1.97
CA ASN A 67 40.42 -20.53 -0.87
C ASN A 67 39.01 -20.26 -1.39
N THR A 68 38.25 -21.33 -1.64
CA THR A 68 36.85 -21.30 -2.09
C THR A 68 35.99 -20.51 -1.12
N ARG A 69 35.52 -19.34 -1.53
CA ARG A 69 34.77 -18.42 -0.67
C ARG A 69 33.30 -18.84 -0.55
N ARG A 70 33.01 -19.79 0.35
CA ARG A 70 31.65 -19.95 0.89
C ARG A 70 31.20 -18.66 1.55
N ALA A 71 30.43 -17.87 0.82
CA ALA A 71 30.08 -16.51 1.18
C ALA A 71 28.67 -16.43 1.76
N ALA A 72 28.47 -17.08 2.90
CA ALA A 72 27.20 -17.15 3.65
C ALA A 72 26.40 -15.84 3.65
N TRP A 73 25.08 -15.95 3.58
CA TRP A 73 24.15 -14.80 3.50
C TRP A 73 24.33 -13.79 4.63
N LEU A 74 24.76 -14.25 5.81
CA LEU A 74 25.03 -13.43 6.98
C LEU A 74 26.47 -13.65 7.49
N PRO A 75 27.34 -12.63 7.44
CA PRO A 75 28.54 -12.62 8.28
C PRO A 75 28.18 -12.21 9.71
N GLY A 76 28.64 -13.00 10.67
CA GLY A 76 28.71 -12.69 12.11
C GLY A 76 27.44 -12.92 12.93
N ARG A 77 27.51 -13.83 13.92
CA ARG A 77 26.81 -13.64 15.19
C ARG A 77 27.70 -12.72 16.06
N ASP A 78 27.19 -11.56 16.45
CA ASP A 78 27.83 -10.78 17.52
C ASP A 78 27.63 -11.49 18.87
N ARG A 79 28.57 -11.26 19.80
CA ARG A 79 28.71 -12.08 21.03
C ARG A 79 27.61 -11.79 22.05
N GLU A 80 27.02 -12.86 22.59
CA GLU A 80 26.29 -12.80 23.86
C GLU A 80 27.28 -12.65 25.04
N PRO A 81 26.95 -11.87 26.08
CA PRO A 81 27.59 -11.96 27.38
C PRO A 81 27.09 -13.19 28.17
N GLY A 82 27.92 -13.71 29.08
CA GLY A 82 27.72 -15.01 29.74
C GLY A 82 26.58 -15.11 30.76
N PRO A 83 26.35 -16.32 31.31
CA PRO A 83 25.13 -16.70 32.01
C PRO A 83 25.04 -16.21 33.46
N GLY A 84 23.81 -16.06 33.97
CA GLY A 84 23.54 -15.70 35.36
C GLY A 84 22.29 -16.36 35.97
N ILE A 85 22.53 -17.17 37.00
CA ILE A 85 21.62 -17.51 38.11
C ILE A 85 20.38 -18.38 37.78
N SER A 86 20.42 -19.63 38.26
CA SER A 86 19.29 -20.57 38.29
C SER A 86 18.39 -20.39 39.52
N PRO A 87 17.09 -20.75 39.45
CA PRO A 87 16.28 -21.07 40.61
C PRO A 87 15.88 -22.57 40.68
N ARG A 88 16.48 -23.25 41.67
CA ARG A 88 16.02 -24.42 42.44
C ARG A 88 14.76 -25.19 41.99
N THR A 89 14.92 -26.49 41.78
CA THR A 89 13.90 -27.52 42.03
C THR A 89 13.57 -27.65 43.53
N PRO A 90 12.35 -28.09 43.86
CA PRO A 90 12.12 -29.17 44.82
C PRO A 90 11.57 -30.43 44.10
N GLY A 91 11.64 -31.60 44.72
CA GLY A 91 11.19 -32.86 44.12
C GLY A 91 10.48 -33.79 45.11
N SER A 92 10.04 -34.93 44.57
CA SER A 92 9.56 -36.16 45.26
C SER A 92 8.41 -36.03 46.27
N GLY A 93 7.28 -36.67 45.96
CA GLY A 93 6.22 -37.05 46.89
C GLY A 93 5.49 -38.29 46.37
N LEU A 94 5.37 -39.35 47.17
CA LEU A 94 4.76 -40.65 46.81
C LEU A 94 3.28 -40.70 47.23
N GLY A 95 2.44 -41.45 46.52
CA GLY A 95 1.03 -41.61 46.90
C GLY A 95 0.18 -42.52 45.99
N THR A 96 -0.01 -43.76 46.45
CA THR A 96 -1.09 -44.73 46.16
C THR A 96 -2.50 -44.16 45.88
N GLY A 97 -3.44 -44.81 45.18
CA GLY A 97 -3.45 -46.13 44.50
C GLY A 97 -4.88 -46.72 44.38
N MET A 98 -5.08 -47.78 43.56
CA MET A 98 -6.38 -48.48 43.26
C MET A 98 -7.47 -47.64 42.53
N GLY A 99 -8.44 -48.21 41.79
CA GLY A 99 -8.64 -49.60 41.31
C GLY A 99 -10.11 -49.89 40.90
N ARG A 100 -10.33 -50.88 39.99
CA ARG A 100 -11.64 -51.34 39.39
C ARG A 100 -12.25 -50.35 38.37
N ALA A 101 -12.68 -50.66 37.13
CA ALA A 101 -12.87 -51.88 36.31
C ALA A 101 -14.24 -52.60 36.32
N TRP A 102 -14.68 -52.97 35.10
CA TRP A 102 -15.83 -53.83 34.67
C TRP A 102 -17.25 -53.24 34.62
N GLY A 103 -17.98 -53.52 33.51
CA GLY A 103 -19.39 -53.12 33.32
C GLY A 103 -19.92 -53.14 31.86
N SER A 104 -20.21 -54.31 31.30
CA SER A 104 -21.02 -54.53 30.07
C SER A 104 -21.59 -55.96 30.14
N PRO A 105 -22.87 -56.21 29.79
CA PRO A 105 -23.41 -56.22 28.42
C PRO A 105 -24.83 -55.59 28.30
N GLY A 106 -25.56 -55.59 27.17
CA GLY A 106 -25.20 -55.89 25.76
C GLY A 106 -26.43 -56.13 24.84
N THR A 107 -26.18 -56.10 23.52
CA THR A 107 -26.99 -56.66 22.39
C THR A 107 -28.46 -56.26 22.16
N GLY A 108 -28.72 -55.65 21.00
CA GLY A 108 -30.02 -55.62 20.30
C GLY A 108 -29.80 -55.37 18.79
N ARG A 109 -30.53 -56.08 17.91
CA ARG A 109 -30.44 -55.98 16.42
C ARG A 109 -31.47 -54.92 15.95
N GLY A 110 -31.29 -54.07 14.93
CA GLY A 110 -30.86 -54.30 13.53
C GLY A 110 -32.11 -54.52 12.63
N PRO A 111 -32.14 -54.19 11.30
CA PRO A 111 -31.08 -53.71 10.40
C PRO A 111 -31.47 -52.51 9.48
N GLY A 112 -30.59 -52.15 8.52
CA GLY A 112 -30.89 -51.28 7.36
C GLY A 112 -30.45 -49.81 7.51
N THR A 113 -29.85 -49.13 6.52
CA THR A 113 -29.47 -49.53 5.15
C THR A 113 -28.18 -48.80 4.74
N GLU A 114 -27.30 -49.46 3.97
CA GLU A 114 -26.01 -48.93 3.51
C GLU A 114 -25.93 -48.95 1.98
N MET A 115 -25.66 -47.80 1.34
CA MET A 115 -25.18 -47.58 -0.04
C MET A 115 -25.25 -46.06 -0.35
N SER A 116 -24.43 -45.45 -1.21
CA SER A 116 -23.08 -45.76 -1.70
C SER A 116 -22.51 -44.53 -2.44
N ARG A 117 -21.19 -44.44 -2.60
CA ARG A 117 -20.55 -43.39 -3.43
C ARG A 117 -20.84 -43.62 -4.93
N VAL A 118 -21.04 -42.54 -5.69
CA VAL A 118 -21.03 -42.57 -7.17
C VAL A 118 -20.17 -41.41 -7.70
N PRO A 119 -19.15 -41.67 -8.55
CA PRO A 119 -18.38 -40.65 -9.24
C PRO A 119 -19.01 -40.27 -10.59
N ALA A 120 -18.68 -39.08 -11.12
CA ALA A 120 -19.07 -38.66 -12.47
C ALA A 120 -17.84 -38.64 -13.40
N SER A 121 -17.94 -39.38 -14.51
CA SER A 121 -16.97 -39.44 -15.61
C SER A 121 -17.70 -39.75 -16.93
N PRO A 122 -17.13 -39.45 -18.11
CA PRO A 122 -17.94 -38.95 -19.24
C PRO A 122 -18.51 -40.03 -20.18
N GLY A 123 -19.68 -39.74 -20.74
CA GLY A 123 -20.32 -40.59 -21.75
C GLY A 123 -19.73 -40.43 -23.15
N ARG A 124 -19.47 -41.56 -23.83
CA ARG A 124 -19.11 -41.62 -25.26
C ARG A 124 -19.74 -42.87 -25.92
N TRP A 125 -20.69 -42.65 -26.81
CA TRP A 125 -21.23 -43.59 -27.81
C TRP A 125 -21.57 -42.79 -29.10
N GLY A 126 -21.58 -43.34 -30.32
CA GLY A 126 -21.21 -44.70 -30.71
C GLY A 126 -21.64 -45.11 -32.14
N ARG A 127 -20.96 -44.61 -33.19
CA ARG A 127 -20.91 -45.09 -34.61
C ARG A 127 -22.21 -45.44 -35.39
N SER A 128 -22.39 -44.75 -36.51
CA SER A 128 -22.62 -45.27 -37.89
C SER A 128 -22.23 -44.11 -38.84
N GLY A 129 -21.71 -44.25 -40.07
CA GLY A 129 -21.84 -45.28 -41.11
C GLY A 129 -22.66 -44.70 -42.28
N ASP A 130 -22.28 -44.69 -43.56
CA ASP A 130 -21.11 -45.25 -44.27
C ASP A 130 -20.95 -44.53 -45.66
N ARG A 131 -19.79 -44.66 -46.34
CA ARG A 131 -19.49 -44.35 -47.78
C ARG A 131 -19.50 -42.91 -48.36
N ASP A 132 -18.35 -42.58 -48.96
CA ASP A 132 -18.10 -42.21 -50.38
C ASP A 132 -19.05 -41.28 -51.19
N GLY A 133 -18.48 -40.21 -51.74
CA GLY A 133 -19.06 -39.39 -52.81
C GLY A 133 -18.05 -38.38 -53.37
N GLN A 134 -17.85 -38.34 -54.69
CA GLN A 134 -16.80 -37.53 -55.34
C GLN A 134 -17.20 -36.07 -55.64
N SER A 135 -16.18 -35.22 -55.70
CA SER A 135 -16.07 -33.90 -56.32
C SER A 135 -17.29 -33.28 -57.04
N THR A 136 -17.53 -32.00 -56.74
CA THR A 136 -17.43 -30.92 -57.75
C THR A 136 -17.20 -29.57 -57.04
N GLY A 137 -16.61 -28.59 -57.73
CA GLY A 137 -16.27 -27.29 -57.14
C GLY A 137 -17.10 -26.15 -57.72
N SER A 138 -17.50 -25.19 -56.88
CA SER A 138 -18.13 -23.93 -57.32
C SER A 138 -17.71 -22.76 -56.43
N SER A 139 -16.94 -21.82 -56.98
CA SER A 139 -16.55 -20.59 -56.27
C SER A 139 -17.72 -19.62 -56.16
N VAL A 140 -18.20 -19.35 -54.94
CA VAL A 140 -19.18 -18.28 -54.68
C VAL A 140 -18.45 -17.00 -54.31
N ARG A 141 -18.23 -16.13 -55.30
CA ARG A 141 -17.76 -14.76 -55.08
C ARG A 141 -18.95 -13.87 -54.72
N PHE A 142 -18.97 -13.29 -53.53
CA PHE A 142 -19.89 -12.18 -53.24
C PHE A 142 -19.39 -10.89 -53.89
N HIS A 143 -20.11 -10.40 -54.90
CA HIS A 143 -19.93 -9.06 -55.47
C HIS A 143 -20.62 -8.03 -54.59
N PHE A 144 -19.89 -7.00 -54.17
CA PHE A 144 -20.46 -5.71 -53.78
C PHE A 144 -20.21 -4.70 -54.91
N PRO A 145 -21.25 -4.01 -55.42
CA PRO A 145 -21.11 -3.11 -56.56
C PRO A 145 -20.41 -1.80 -56.16
N SER A 146 -19.39 -1.40 -56.92
CA SER A 146 -18.76 -0.09 -56.76
C SER A 146 -19.59 1.00 -57.42
N GLN A 147 -19.95 2.04 -56.68
CA GLN A 147 -20.40 3.31 -57.26
C GLN A 147 -19.47 4.45 -56.84
N ARG A 148 -18.93 5.16 -57.84
CA ARG A 148 -18.21 6.43 -57.65
C ARG A 148 -19.22 7.57 -57.83
N PHE A 149 -19.29 8.52 -56.90
CA PHE A 149 -19.82 9.85 -57.17
C PHE A 149 -18.99 10.93 -56.47
N HIS A 150 -18.96 12.13 -57.08
CA HIS A 150 -18.18 13.26 -56.58
C HIS A 150 -18.87 13.99 -55.41
N ALA A 151 -18.10 14.49 -54.45
CA ALA A 151 -18.59 15.29 -53.33
C ALA A 151 -17.74 16.54 -53.04
N THR A 152 -17.00 17.05 -54.03
CA THR A 152 -16.27 18.33 -53.96
C THR A 152 -17.23 19.54 -54.03
N THR A 153 -18.11 19.71 -53.03
CA THR A 153 -18.68 20.99 -52.55
C THR A 153 -19.51 20.75 -51.28
N LEU A 154 -18.84 20.68 -50.12
CA LEU A 154 -19.52 20.82 -48.81
C LEU A 154 -18.64 21.41 -47.69
N LEU A 155 -17.37 21.75 -47.97
CA LEU A 155 -16.41 22.26 -46.98
C LEU A 155 -16.44 23.80 -46.78
N ARG A 156 -17.39 24.51 -47.41
CA ARG A 156 -17.49 26.00 -47.35
C ARG A 156 -18.70 26.56 -46.60
N ALA A 157 -19.67 25.72 -46.20
CA ALA A 157 -20.89 26.18 -45.54
C ALA A 157 -20.74 26.36 -44.01
N VAL A 158 -20.00 25.48 -43.33
CA VAL A 158 -19.89 25.45 -41.86
C VAL A 158 -19.03 26.60 -41.30
N LEU A 159 -18.15 27.18 -42.13
CA LEU A 159 -17.14 28.18 -41.72
C LEU A 159 -17.64 29.63 -41.61
N LYS A 160 -18.95 29.89 -41.64
CA LYS A 160 -19.51 31.27 -41.70
C LYS A 160 -20.54 31.66 -40.63
N MET A 161 -20.81 30.82 -39.63
CA MET A 161 -21.67 31.18 -38.47
C MET A 161 -20.98 31.00 -37.11
N ARG A 162 -19.97 31.83 -36.82
CA ARG A 162 -19.51 32.17 -35.46
C ARG A 162 -18.60 33.41 -35.44
N ARG A 163 -19.15 34.57 -35.84
CA ARG A 163 -18.54 35.89 -35.60
C ARG A 163 -19.38 36.69 -34.62
N GLY A 164 -18.98 36.70 -33.36
CA GLY A 164 -19.63 37.52 -32.33
C GLY A 164 -19.45 36.97 -30.91
N GLN A 165 -18.39 37.44 -30.22
CA GLN A 165 -18.25 37.71 -28.77
C GLN A 165 -16.84 37.39 -28.24
N GLY A 166 -16.36 38.25 -27.33
CA GLY A 166 -15.38 37.93 -26.28
C GLY A 166 -13.96 37.48 -26.67
N LYS A 167 -12.98 38.39 -26.65
CA LYS A 167 -11.56 38.01 -26.49
C LYS A 167 -11.32 37.41 -25.09
N ARG A 168 -11.36 36.09 -24.95
CA ARG A 168 -10.63 35.40 -23.88
C ARG A 168 -9.22 35.08 -24.40
N LYS A 169 -8.18 35.50 -23.67
CA LYS A 169 -6.83 34.93 -23.86
C LYS A 169 -6.89 33.49 -23.36
N ALA A 170 -6.53 32.53 -24.21
CA ALA A 170 -6.38 31.14 -23.78
C ALA A 170 -5.05 30.96 -23.04
N GLU A 171 -5.03 30.12 -22.00
CA GLU A 171 -3.79 29.65 -21.38
C GLU A 171 -3.05 28.71 -22.35
N ALA A 172 -1.91 29.18 -22.89
CA ALA A 172 -1.05 28.41 -23.79
C ALA A 172 0.43 28.43 -23.37
N THR A 173 0.71 28.86 -22.13
CA THR A 173 2.07 29.19 -21.65
C THR A 173 2.53 28.41 -20.41
N GLU A 174 1.69 27.54 -19.84
CA GLU A 174 2.05 26.79 -18.62
C GLU A 174 2.67 25.40 -18.89
N LEU A 175 2.24 24.72 -19.96
CA LEU A 175 2.67 23.35 -20.28
C LEU A 175 4.20 23.12 -20.26
N PRO A 176 5.05 24.01 -20.83
CA PRO A 176 6.51 23.81 -20.76
C PRO A 176 7.03 23.86 -19.32
N ARG A 177 6.53 24.79 -18.51
CA ARG A 177 7.01 25.02 -17.13
C ARG A 177 6.67 23.87 -16.20
N VAL A 178 5.48 23.28 -16.33
CA VAL A 178 5.09 22.09 -15.58
C VAL A 178 5.98 20.90 -15.97
N SER A 179 6.24 20.71 -17.28
CA SER A 179 7.10 19.62 -17.76
C SER A 179 8.57 19.76 -17.32
N GLN A 180 9.09 20.99 -17.23
CA GLN A 180 10.44 21.25 -16.76
C GLN A 180 10.56 21.02 -15.25
N ARG A 181 9.66 21.62 -14.46
CA ARG A 181 9.67 21.49 -12.99
C ARG A 181 9.56 20.03 -12.54
N ARG A 182 8.76 19.21 -13.24
CA ARG A 182 8.67 17.77 -12.97
C ARG A 182 10.04 17.07 -13.10
N LYS A 183 10.84 17.41 -14.12
CA LYS A 183 12.18 16.84 -14.32
C LYS A 183 13.18 17.32 -13.25
N GLU A 184 13.04 18.56 -12.80
CA GLU A 184 13.84 19.11 -11.69
C GLU A 184 13.52 18.36 -10.38
N GLU A 185 12.25 18.11 -10.09
CA GLU A 185 11.79 17.35 -8.92
C GLU A 185 12.14 15.84 -8.98
N GLU A 186 12.15 15.24 -10.18
CA GLU A 186 12.60 13.86 -10.41
C GLU A 186 14.12 13.71 -10.26
N GLU A 187 14.93 14.68 -10.71
CA GLU A 187 16.38 14.65 -10.52
C GLU A 187 16.80 15.03 -9.09
N GLU A 188 16.07 15.90 -8.38
CA GLU A 188 16.27 16.11 -6.92
C GLU A 188 16.23 14.80 -6.13
N VAL A 189 15.28 13.92 -6.48
CA VAL A 189 15.14 12.59 -5.86
C VAL A 189 16.30 11.67 -6.26
N ARG A 190 16.75 11.69 -7.52
CA ARG A 190 17.93 10.94 -7.95
C ARG A 190 19.20 11.42 -7.26
N GLU A 191 19.41 12.73 -7.12
CA GLU A 191 20.51 13.32 -6.36
C GLU A 191 20.43 12.99 -4.86
N ALA A 192 19.23 12.95 -4.27
CA ALA A 192 19.06 12.50 -2.88
C ALA A 192 19.55 11.05 -2.73
N ARG A 193 19.19 10.15 -3.65
CA ARG A 193 19.69 8.77 -3.67
C ARG A 193 21.22 8.70 -3.82
N ARG A 194 21.79 9.38 -4.82
CA ARG A 194 23.26 9.43 -5.05
C ARG A 194 24.03 9.97 -3.83
N ARG A 195 23.45 10.91 -3.08
CA ARG A 195 24.03 11.46 -1.83
C ARG A 195 23.95 10.50 -0.64
N ALA A 196 23.00 9.57 -0.62
CA ALA A 196 22.87 8.57 0.44
C ALA A 196 23.95 7.46 0.32
N ALA A 197 24.22 7.00 -0.90
CA ALA A 197 25.44 6.28 -1.28
C ALA A 197 25.54 6.23 -2.82
N PRO A 198 26.73 6.01 -3.41
CA PRO A 198 26.87 5.76 -4.84
C PRO A 198 26.19 4.46 -5.28
N SER A 199 26.15 3.46 -4.40
CA SER A 199 25.54 2.15 -4.65
C SER A 199 25.01 1.49 -3.37
N VAL A 200 24.14 0.49 -3.52
CA VAL A 200 23.70 -0.35 -2.41
C VAL A 200 24.81 -1.24 -1.83
N ARG A 201 25.95 -1.41 -2.50
CA ARG A 201 27.14 -2.12 -1.98
C ARG A 201 27.79 -1.33 -0.84
N GLU A 202 27.87 -0.01 -0.99
CA GLU A 202 28.47 0.94 -0.03
C GLU A 202 27.49 1.40 1.05
N PHE A 203 26.19 1.44 0.76
CA PHE A 203 25.16 1.84 1.72
C PHE A 203 25.15 0.97 2.99
N LYS A 204 24.82 1.56 4.14
CA LYS A 204 24.67 0.84 5.42
C LYS A 204 23.30 0.16 5.51
N TYR A 205 23.07 -0.84 4.65
CA TYR A 205 21.79 -1.57 4.58
C TYR A 205 21.38 -2.16 5.94
N ASN A 206 20.18 -1.84 6.43
CA ASN A 206 19.68 -2.34 7.71
C ASN A 206 19.14 -3.78 7.57
N LYS A 207 19.94 -4.76 8.02
CA LYS A 207 19.59 -6.19 7.99
C LYS A 207 18.27 -6.53 8.71
N LYS A 208 17.78 -5.72 9.67
CA LYS A 208 16.49 -5.95 10.35
C LYS A 208 15.28 -5.93 9.39
N ARG A 209 15.43 -5.36 8.19
CA ARG A 209 14.44 -5.43 7.09
C ARG A 209 14.28 -6.82 6.49
N VAL A 210 15.18 -7.76 6.77
CA VAL A 210 15.25 -9.08 6.13
C VAL A 210 14.97 -10.18 7.15
N ARG A 211 14.20 -11.19 6.73
CA ARG A 211 14.08 -12.48 7.43
C ARG A 211 14.39 -13.62 6.48
N LEU A 212 15.13 -14.62 6.94
CA LEU A 212 15.33 -15.85 6.19
C LEU A 212 14.04 -16.69 6.25
N VAL A 213 13.69 -17.34 5.14
CA VAL A 213 12.51 -18.21 4.97
C VAL A 213 12.96 -19.67 4.86
N SER A 214 14.10 -19.93 4.22
CA SER A 214 14.80 -21.22 4.23
C SER A 214 15.49 -21.51 5.57
N GLN A 215 15.85 -22.78 5.80
CA GLN A 215 16.76 -23.16 6.90
C GLN A 215 18.24 -22.96 6.49
N GLY A 216 18.59 -23.27 5.23
CA GLY A 216 19.91 -23.04 4.67
C GLY A 216 20.22 -21.56 4.41
N SER A 217 21.49 -21.16 4.60
CA SER A 217 21.99 -19.78 4.38
C SER A 217 23.35 -19.69 3.68
N ASP A 218 23.91 -20.83 3.28
CA ASP A 218 25.03 -20.91 2.33
C ASP A 218 24.47 -20.82 0.90
N LEU A 219 25.26 -20.28 -0.02
CA LEU A 219 24.96 -20.29 -1.46
C LEU A 219 25.65 -21.49 -2.11
N LYS A 220 25.07 -21.96 -3.21
CA LYS A 220 25.74 -22.85 -4.17
C LYS A 220 27.04 -22.23 -4.70
N ASP A 221 28.10 -23.03 -4.73
CA ASP A 221 29.40 -22.64 -5.30
C ASP A 221 29.35 -22.55 -6.85
N ASP A 222 28.32 -23.14 -7.49
CA ASP A 222 28.05 -23.12 -8.94
C ASP A 222 26.89 -22.18 -9.35
N ALA A 223 26.44 -21.31 -8.43
CA ALA A 223 25.36 -20.37 -8.65
C ALA A 223 25.60 -19.44 -9.86
N ARG A 224 24.57 -19.28 -10.72
CA ARG A 224 24.65 -18.47 -11.95
C ARG A 224 24.05 -17.08 -11.80
N CYS A 225 23.04 -16.91 -10.94
CA CYS A 225 22.43 -15.60 -10.67
C CYS A 225 21.76 -15.55 -9.28
N ILE A 226 21.37 -14.34 -8.87
CA ILE A 226 20.45 -14.09 -7.75
C ILE A 226 19.10 -13.64 -8.32
N LEU A 227 17.99 -14.10 -7.72
CA LEU A 227 16.64 -13.79 -8.18
C LEU A 227 15.86 -12.96 -7.13
N TYR A 228 15.24 -11.86 -7.55
CA TYR A 228 14.15 -11.22 -6.80
C TYR A 228 12.81 -11.63 -7.41
N TRP A 229 12.03 -12.43 -6.69
CA TRP A 229 10.59 -12.60 -6.94
C TRP A 229 9.85 -11.38 -6.40
N MET A 230 9.47 -10.49 -7.32
CA MET A 230 8.66 -9.32 -7.06
C MET A 230 7.18 -9.71 -6.98
N SER A 231 6.46 -9.17 -6.01
CA SER A 231 5.02 -9.41 -5.84
C SER A 231 4.27 -8.12 -5.44
N ARG A 232 4.57 -7.57 -4.26
CA ARG A 232 3.87 -6.40 -3.70
C ARG A 232 4.52 -5.07 -4.05
N ASP A 233 5.85 -5.02 -4.09
CA ASP A 233 6.59 -3.77 -4.25
C ASP A 233 7.02 -3.54 -5.71
N GLN A 234 6.05 -3.24 -6.58
CA GLN A 234 6.20 -3.21 -8.04
C GLN A 234 6.87 -1.92 -8.54
N ARG A 235 8.12 -1.73 -8.15
CA ARG A 235 9.01 -0.62 -8.54
C ARG A 235 10.48 -1.06 -8.41
N VAL A 236 11.36 -0.45 -9.20
CA VAL A 236 12.82 -0.67 -9.09
C VAL A 236 13.40 0.19 -7.98
N GLN A 237 13.26 1.51 -8.08
CA GLN A 237 13.83 2.46 -7.10
C GLN A 237 13.02 2.53 -5.80
N ASP A 238 13.67 2.95 -4.71
CA ASP A 238 13.09 3.04 -3.36
C ASP A 238 12.44 1.71 -2.87
N ASN A 239 12.94 0.56 -3.35
CA ASN A 239 12.50 -0.79 -3.00
C ASN A 239 13.60 -1.53 -2.22
N TRP A 240 13.36 -1.81 -0.93
CA TRP A 240 14.36 -2.48 -0.09
C TRP A 240 14.63 -3.95 -0.48
N ALA A 241 13.67 -4.64 -1.10
CA ALA A 241 13.83 -6.02 -1.56
C ALA A 241 14.73 -6.07 -2.81
N PHE A 242 14.45 -5.21 -3.79
CA PHE A 242 15.30 -5.03 -4.99
C PHE A 242 16.72 -4.64 -4.60
N LEU A 243 16.86 -3.63 -3.73
CA LEU A 243 18.15 -3.17 -3.21
C LEU A 243 18.90 -4.30 -2.48
N TYR A 244 18.22 -5.12 -1.69
CA TYR A 244 18.83 -6.26 -1.01
C TYR A 244 19.28 -7.35 -1.99
N ALA A 245 18.48 -7.68 -3.00
CA ALA A 245 18.83 -8.64 -4.04
C ALA A 245 20.04 -8.17 -4.87
N GLN A 246 20.06 -6.89 -5.29
CA GLN A 246 21.22 -6.31 -5.96
C GLN A 246 22.46 -6.31 -5.04
N ARG A 247 22.31 -6.00 -3.74
CA ARG A 247 23.42 -6.08 -2.78
C ARG A 247 23.98 -7.50 -2.65
N LEU A 248 23.13 -8.52 -2.70
CA LEU A 248 23.57 -9.92 -2.70
C LEU A 248 24.30 -10.26 -4.01
N ALA A 249 23.71 -9.97 -5.17
CA ALA A 249 24.32 -10.18 -6.48
C ALA A 249 25.71 -9.50 -6.60
N LEU A 250 25.81 -8.23 -6.20
CA LEU A 250 27.07 -7.45 -6.16
C LEU A 250 28.10 -7.97 -5.15
N LYS A 251 27.70 -8.74 -4.13
CA LYS A 251 28.61 -9.36 -3.16
C LYS A 251 29.21 -10.67 -3.70
N GLN A 252 28.43 -11.41 -4.50
CA GLN A 252 28.81 -12.71 -5.05
C GLN A 252 29.36 -12.63 -6.48
N GLU A 253 29.36 -11.43 -7.05
CA GLU A 253 29.86 -11.14 -8.41
C GLU A 253 29.04 -11.85 -9.50
N LEU A 254 27.74 -12.02 -9.23
CA LEU A 254 26.75 -12.69 -10.07
C LEU A 254 25.77 -11.69 -10.71
N PRO A 255 25.16 -12.03 -11.87
CA PRO A 255 23.95 -11.40 -12.39
C PRO A 255 22.79 -11.34 -11.39
N LEU A 256 21.96 -10.29 -11.52
CA LEU A 256 20.69 -10.14 -10.84
C LEU A 256 19.56 -10.34 -11.86
N HIS A 257 18.62 -11.22 -11.57
CA HIS A 257 17.38 -11.39 -12.31
C HIS A 257 16.19 -10.97 -11.42
N ILE A 258 15.13 -10.50 -12.03
CA ILE A 258 13.86 -10.14 -11.39
C ILE A 258 12.76 -10.98 -12.04
N CYS A 259 11.82 -11.52 -11.28
CA CYS A 259 10.64 -12.17 -11.84
C CYS A 259 9.35 -11.74 -11.16
N PHE A 260 8.26 -11.71 -11.92
CA PHE A 260 6.90 -11.55 -11.42
C PHE A 260 6.06 -12.75 -11.85
N CYS A 261 5.25 -13.32 -10.96
CA CYS A 261 4.37 -14.45 -11.25
C CYS A 261 2.93 -13.96 -11.46
N LEU A 262 2.49 -13.89 -12.71
CA LEU A 262 1.16 -13.43 -13.08
C LEU A 262 0.13 -14.57 -12.89
N VAL A 263 -0.55 -14.54 -11.75
CA VAL A 263 -1.67 -15.45 -11.47
C VAL A 263 -2.90 -15.10 -12.32
N PRO A 264 -3.62 -16.07 -12.91
CA PRO A 264 -4.73 -15.79 -13.83
C PRO A 264 -5.95 -15.16 -13.14
N LYS A 265 -6.11 -15.36 -11.82
CA LYS A 265 -7.08 -14.69 -10.96
C LYS A 265 -6.50 -14.50 -9.55
N PHE A 266 -6.76 -13.35 -8.94
CA PHE A 266 -6.39 -13.01 -7.56
C PHE A 266 -7.60 -12.42 -6.82
N LEU A 267 -8.15 -13.16 -5.85
CA LEU A 267 -9.35 -12.75 -5.09
C LEU A 267 -10.46 -12.28 -6.05
N ASP A 268 -11.15 -11.16 -5.76
CA ASP A 268 -12.15 -10.55 -6.64
C ASP A 268 -11.59 -9.42 -7.53
N ALA A 269 -10.28 -9.42 -7.79
CA ALA A 269 -9.64 -8.44 -8.65
C ALA A 269 -10.17 -8.52 -10.11
N THR A 270 -10.65 -7.38 -10.58
CA THR A 270 -11.21 -7.14 -11.92
C THR A 270 -10.15 -6.59 -12.89
N ILE A 271 -10.47 -6.47 -14.18
CA ILE A 271 -9.54 -5.96 -15.21
C ILE A 271 -8.96 -4.58 -14.86
N ARG A 272 -9.74 -3.68 -14.24
CA ARG A 272 -9.29 -2.41 -13.63
C ARG A 272 -7.96 -2.53 -12.87
N HIS A 273 -7.79 -3.62 -12.13
CA HIS A 273 -6.67 -3.84 -11.23
C HIS A 273 -5.48 -4.46 -11.96
N TYR A 274 -5.76 -5.45 -12.81
CA TYR A 274 -4.73 -6.11 -13.61
C TYR A 274 -4.14 -5.21 -14.68
N ASP A 275 -4.91 -4.31 -15.29
CA ASP A 275 -4.42 -3.30 -16.23
C ASP A 275 -3.50 -2.28 -15.52
N PHE A 276 -3.94 -1.73 -14.39
CA PHE A 276 -3.13 -0.81 -13.57
C PHE A 276 -1.82 -1.48 -13.07
N MET A 277 -1.88 -2.78 -12.77
CA MET A 277 -0.72 -3.59 -12.42
C MET A 277 0.22 -3.82 -13.62
N LEU A 278 -0.29 -4.36 -14.73
CA LEU A 278 0.51 -4.75 -15.90
C LEU A 278 1.18 -3.56 -16.58
N ARG A 279 0.49 -2.41 -16.72
CA ARG A 279 1.11 -1.18 -17.22
C ARG A 279 2.15 -0.60 -16.26
N GLY A 280 2.02 -0.84 -14.95
CA GLY A 280 3.08 -0.54 -13.99
C GLY A 280 4.31 -1.45 -14.16
N LEU A 281 4.08 -2.74 -14.42
CA LEU A 281 5.15 -3.72 -14.70
C LEU A 281 5.84 -3.48 -16.06
N GLN A 282 5.20 -2.79 -17.01
CA GLN A 282 5.87 -2.32 -18.23
C GLN A 282 6.97 -1.30 -17.90
N GLU A 283 6.68 -0.28 -17.07
CA GLU A 283 7.68 0.70 -16.61
C GLU A 283 8.82 0.02 -15.80
N VAL A 284 8.50 -1.01 -15.01
CA VAL A 284 9.51 -1.82 -14.30
C VAL A 284 10.40 -2.61 -15.28
N ALA A 285 9.83 -3.19 -16.33
CA ALA A 285 10.60 -3.92 -17.35
C ALA A 285 11.54 -2.97 -18.13
N GLU A 286 11.09 -1.76 -18.44
CA GLU A 286 11.88 -0.71 -19.09
C GLU A 286 13.06 -0.26 -18.20
N GLU A 287 12.82 0.12 -16.93
CA GLU A 287 13.92 0.52 -16.03
C GLU A 287 14.88 -0.64 -15.72
N CYS A 288 14.39 -1.89 -15.62
CA CYS A 288 15.27 -3.05 -15.48
C CYS A 288 16.19 -3.25 -16.70
N ALA A 289 15.68 -3.03 -17.91
CA ALA A 289 16.48 -3.11 -19.13
C ALA A 289 17.55 -2.00 -19.21
N GLU A 290 17.22 -0.75 -18.86
CA GLU A 290 18.19 0.36 -18.76
C GLU A 290 19.32 0.07 -17.75
N LEU A 291 19.03 -0.73 -16.73
CA LEU A 291 19.97 -1.09 -15.67
C LEU A 291 20.68 -2.44 -15.89
N ASN A 292 20.58 -3.06 -17.08
CA ASN A 292 21.18 -4.37 -17.39
C ASN A 292 20.76 -5.48 -16.40
N ILE A 293 19.46 -5.54 -16.10
CA ILE A 293 18.85 -6.49 -15.18
C ILE A 293 17.68 -7.19 -15.92
N PRO A 294 17.75 -8.51 -16.17
CA PRO A 294 16.62 -9.26 -16.73
C PRO A 294 15.36 -9.20 -15.86
N PHE A 295 14.25 -8.77 -16.45
CA PHE A 295 12.91 -8.86 -15.85
C PHE A 295 12.08 -9.91 -16.58
N HIS A 296 11.54 -10.88 -15.84
CA HIS A 296 10.81 -12.04 -16.36
C HIS A 296 9.36 -12.05 -15.87
N LEU A 297 8.38 -12.17 -16.78
CA LEU A 297 6.96 -12.26 -16.43
C LEU A 297 6.45 -13.69 -16.63
N LEU A 298 6.41 -14.47 -15.55
CA LEU A 298 6.03 -15.88 -15.55
C LEU A 298 4.50 -16.01 -15.45
N LEU A 299 3.87 -16.77 -16.35
CA LEU A 299 2.42 -16.99 -16.35
C LEU A 299 2.05 -18.20 -15.47
N GLY A 300 1.41 -17.96 -14.31
CA GLY A 300 0.97 -19.01 -13.40
C GLY A 300 1.15 -18.67 -11.92
N TYR A 301 0.87 -19.64 -11.05
CA TYR A 301 1.13 -19.53 -9.61
C TYR A 301 2.61 -19.76 -9.32
N ALA A 302 3.20 -18.93 -8.45
CA ALA A 302 4.63 -18.95 -8.16
C ALA A 302 5.14 -20.35 -7.79
N LYS A 303 4.40 -21.11 -6.98
CA LYS A 303 4.76 -22.48 -6.57
C LYS A 303 4.89 -23.49 -7.72
N ASP A 304 4.23 -23.23 -8.86
CA ASP A 304 4.20 -24.14 -10.01
C ASP A 304 5.23 -23.72 -11.08
N VAL A 305 5.55 -22.42 -11.19
CA VAL A 305 6.48 -21.89 -12.21
C VAL A 305 7.88 -21.53 -11.68
N LEU A 306 7.97 -21.02 -10.45
CA LEU A 306 9.21 -20.47 -9.89
C LEU A 306 10.26 -21.54 -9.55
N PRO A 307 9.92 -22.73 -9.02
CA PRO A 307 10.90 -23.79 -8.78
C PRO A 307 11.59 -24.28 -10.07
N ALA A 308 10.83 -24.41 -11.16
CA ALA A 308 11.38 -24.79 -12.46
C ALA A 308 12.34 -23.71 -13.00
N PHE A 309 11.91 -22.44 -12.97
CA PHE A 309 12.74 -21.29 -13.35
C PHE A 309 14.04 -21.21 -12.54
N VAL A 310 13.97 -21.45 -11.22
CA VAL A 310 15.12 -21.47 -10.29
C VAL A 310 16.15 -22.53 -10.67
N VAL A 311 15.71 -23.74 -11.03
CA VAL A 311 16.60 -24.83 -11.46
C VAL A 311 17.19 -24.54 -12.85
N GLU A 312 16.37 -24.13 -13.81
CA GLU A 312 16.77 -23.83 -15.20
C GLU A 312 17.84 -22.72 -15.27
N HIS A 313 17.62 -21.62 -14.55
CA HIS A 313 18.53 -20.48 -14.56
C HIS A 313 19.73 -20.66 -13.61
N GLY A 314 19.78 -21.72 -12.81
CA GLY A 314 20.85 -21.94 -11.82
C GLY A 314 20.86 -20.87 -10.73
N VAL A 315 19.68 -20.46 -10.25
CA VAL A 315 19.52 -19.42 -9.23
C VAL A 315 20.16 -19.88 -7.92
N GLY A 316 21.21 -19.17 -7.48
CA GLY A 316 21.89 -19.48 -6.22
C GLY A 316 21.13 -19.03 -4.98
N GLY A 317 20.20 -18.08 -5.11
CA GLY A 317 19.47 -17.52 -3.98
C GLY A 317 18.28 -16.66 -4.38
N LEU A 318 17.20 -16.75 -3.60
CA LEU A 318 15.91 -16.10 -3.87
C LEU A 318 15.60 -15.02 -2.82
N VAL A 319 15.10 -13.88 -3.28
CA VAL A 319 14.55 -12.79 -2.46
C VAL A 319 13.08 -12.58 -2.82
N THR A 320 12.22 -12.28 -1.85
CA THR A 320 10.84 -11.78 -2.07
C THR A 320 10.56 -10.55 -1.22
N ASP A 321 9.56 -9.76 -1.62
CA ASP A 321 8.98 -8.70 -0.78
C ASP A 321 7.93 -9.25 0.21
N PHE A 322 7.40 -8.37 1.06
CA PHE A 322 6.55 -8.73 2.20
C PHE A 322 5.08 -8.30 2.04
N CYS A 323 4.19 -9.24 2.30
CA CYS A 323 2.77 -8.98 2.50
C CYS A 323 2.27 -9.79 3.73
N PRO A 324 1.48 -9.18 4.63
CA PRO A 324 0.96 -9.87 5.81
C PRO A 324 -0.30 -10.71 5.54
N LEU A 325 -0.91 -10.57 4.36
CA LEU A 325 -2.17 -11.23 3.99
C LEU A 325 -2.01 -12.75 3.84
N ARG A 326 -3.09 -13.49 4.16
CA ARG A 326 -3.12 -14.96 4.24
C ARG A 326 -2.66 -15.65 2.95
N LEU A 327 -3.18 -15.20 1.79
CA LEU A 327 -2.89 -15.82 0.50
C LEU A 327 -1.44 -15.56 0.01
N PRO A 328 -0.92 -14.32 -0.01
CA PRO A 328 0.50 -14.06 -0.25
C PRO A 328 1.45 -14.77 0.72
N ARG A 329 1.10 -14.87 2.01
CA ARG A 329 1.89 -15.67 2.97
C ARG A 329 1.92 -17.15 2.58
N GLN A 330 0.78 -17.73 2.22
CA GLN A 330 0.71 -19.11 1.75
C GLN A 330 1.56 -19.32 0.50
N TRP A 331 1.61 -18.36 -0.45
CA TRP A 331 2.47 -18.47 -1.62
C TRP A 331 3.97 -18.54 -1.28
N VAL A 332 4.41 -17.83 -0.24
CA VAL A 332 5.82 -17.85 0.22
C VAL A 332 6.16 -19.20 0.85
N GLU A 333 5.25 -19.80 1.63
CA GLU A 333 5.43 -21.14 2.19
C GLU A 333 5.35 -22.23 1.09
N ASP A 334 4.35 -22.16 0.20
CA ASP A 334 4.17 -23.06 -0.96
C ASP A 334 5.40 -23.04 -1.90
N VAL A 335 6.08 -21.90 -2.02
CA VAL A 335 7.35 -21.77 -2.76
C VAL A 335 8.51 -22.37 -1.95
N ARG A 336 8.66 -22.04 -0.66
CA ARG A 336 9.72 -22.60 0.19
C ARG A 336 9.73 -24.13 0.15
N GLU A 337 8.56 -24.76 0.20
CA GLU A 337 8.41 -26.22 0.22
C GLU A 337 8.71 -26.91 -1.12
N ARG A 338 8.93 -26.14 -2.20
CA ARG A 338 9.22 -26.64 -3.54
C ARG A 338 10.55 -26.16 -4.12
N LEU A 339 11.23 -25.21 -3.47
CA LEU A 339 12.59 -24.83 -3.84
C LEU A 339 13.57 -25.96 -3.52
N PRO A 340 14.69 -26.08 -4.26
CA PRO A 340 15.80 -26.94 -3.84
C PRO A 340 16.33 -26.49 -2.46
N GLU A 341 16.65 -27.45 -1.58
CA GLU A 341 17.09 -27.17 -0.20
C GLU A 341 18.36 -26.31 -0.11
N ASP A 342 19.17 -26.30 -1.18
CA ASP A 342 20.41 -25.54 -1.32
C ASP A 342 20.23 -24.14 -1.96
N VAL A 343 18.99 -23.72 -2.24
CA VAL A 343 18.64 -22.35 -2.67
C VAL A 343 18.12 -21.55 -1.47
N PRO A 344 18.98 -20.81 -0.75
CA PRO A 344 18.55 -19.92 0.33
C PRO A 344 17.53 -18.89 -0.14
N PHE A 345 16.46 -18.75 0.65
CA PHE A 345 15.31 -17.90 0.36
C PHE A 345 15.08 -16.93 1.52
N ALA A 346 14.95 -15.64 1.23
CA ALA A 346 14.62 -14.62 2.22
C ALA A 346 13.50 -13.68 1.78
N GLN A 347 12.83 -13.09 2.76
CA GLN A 347 11.80 -12.08 2.58
C GLN A 347 12.26 -10.73 3.18
N VAL A 348 11.94 -9.65 2.49
CA VAL A 348 12.31 -8.28 2.87
C VAL A 348 11.06 -7.42 3.02
N ASP A 349 10.97 -6.65 4.11
CA ASP A 349 9.96 -5.59 4.23
C ASP A 349 10.43 -4.33 3.48
N ALA A 350 9.95 -4.25 2.23
CA ALA A 350 10.12 -3.13 1.31
C ALA A 350 8.89 -2.20 1.25
N HIS A 351 7.81 -2.57 1.94
CA HIS A 351 6.55 -1.85 1.92
C HIS A 351 6.45 -0.85 3.09
N ASN A 352 7.02 -1.21 4.24
CA ASN A 352 6.92 -0.47 5.49
C ASN A 352 8.21 0.31 5.80
N ILE A 353 8.06 1.48 6.41
CA ILE A 353 9.19 2.28 6.87
C ILE A 353 9.88 1.49 7.98
N VAL A 354 9.15 1.10 9.02
CA VAL A 354 9.63 0.16 10.04
C VAL A 354 9.10 -1.24 9.69
N PRO A 355 9.96 -2.28 9.53
CA PRO A 355 9.50 -3.62 9.19
C PRO A 355 8.44 -4.13 10.16
N CYS A 356 7.40 -4.82 9.66
CA CYS A 356 6.22 -5.18 10.45
C CYS A 356 6.56 -5.96 11.74
N TRP A 357 7.53 -6.88 11.67
CA TRP A 357 8.03 -7.66 12.82
C TRP A 357 8.97 -6.89 13.77
N VAL A 358 9.44 -5.70 13.38
CA VAL A 358 10.24 -4.78 14.22
C VAL A 358 9.35 -3.71 14.87
N ALA A 359 8.31 -3.24 14.17
CA ALA A 359 7.41 -2.19 14.63
C ALA A 359 6.67 -2.54 15.93
N SER A 360 6.31 -3.82 16.11
CA SER A 360 5.84 -4.37 17.38
C SER A 360 5.96 -5.90 17.36
N PRO A 361 6.38 -6.56 18.46
CA PRO A 361 6.45 -8.03 18.54
C PRO A 361 5.07 -8.71 18.70
N LYS A 362 3.97 -7.96 18.61
CA LYS A 362 2.58 -8.43 18.76
C LYS A 362 1.58 -7.51 18.06
N GLN A 363 0.34 -7.98 17.93
CA GLN A 363 -0.82 -7.16 17.58
C GLN A 363 -0.98 -5.99 18.56
N GLU A 364 -1.20 -4.79 18.02
CA GLU A 364 -1.41 -3.57 18.80
C GLU A 364 -2.89 -3.20 18.89
N TYR A 365 -3.32 -2.72 20.06
CA TYR A 365 -4.73 -2.42 20.29
C TYR A 365 -5.19 -1.22 19.44
N SER A 366 -4.35 -0.19 19.26
CA SER A 366 -4.76 1.04 18.58
C SER A 366 -3.57 1.86 18.07
N ALA A 367 -3.87 2.87 17.25
CA ALA A 367 -2.90 3.89 16.83
C ALA A 367 -2.18 4.53 18.03
N ARG A 368 -2.82 4.65 19.22
CA ARG A 368 -2.17 5.18 20.43
C ARG A 368 -1.00 4.32 20.91
N THR A 369 -1.08 3.00 20.79
CA THR A 369 -0.11 2.08 21.38
C THR A 369 1.03 1.74 20.41
N ILE A 370 0.74 1.65 19.10
CA ILE A 370 1.78 1.44 18.07
C ILE A 370 2.59 2.71 17.76
N ARG A 371 2.00 3.92 17.82
CA ARG A 371 2.67 5.18 17.41
C ARG A 371 3.99 5.40 18.14
N GLY A 372 4.01 5.20 19.46
CA GLY A 372 5.24 5.36 20.25
C GLY A 372 6.37 4.40 19.80
N LYS A 373 6.01 3.18 19.39
CA LYS A 373 6.97 2.18 18.91
C LYS A 373 7.52 2.55 17.53
N ILE A 374 6.65 2.87 16.57
CA ILE A 374 7.06 3.30 15.23
C ILE A 374 7.95 4.54 15.32
N HIS A 375 7.50 5.60 16.03
CA HIS A 375 8.27 6.84 16.15
C HIS A 375 9.63 6.68 16.85
N ALA A 376 9.79 5.71 17.77
CA ALA A 376 11.09 5.38 18.35
C ALA A 376 12.03 4.68 17.36
N GLN A 377 11.49 3.97 16.36
CA GLN A 377 12.26 3.28 15.31
C GLN A 377 12.53 4.16 14.08
N LEU A 378 11.72 5.20 13.81
CA LEU A 378 11.91 6.09 12.65
C LEU A 378 13.35 6.62 12.49
N PRO A 379 14.10 7.03 13.54
CA PRO A 379 15.50 7.47 13.38
C PRO A 379 16.48 6.40 12.85
N GLU A 380 16.15 5.11 12.97
CA GLU A 380 16.96 4.01 12.42
C GLU A 380 16.50 3.58 11.01
N PHE A 381 15.21 3.78 10.70
CA PHE A 381 14.56 3.18 9.53
C PHE A 381 14.10 4.16 8.44
N LEU A 382 13.74 5.40 8.80
CA LEU A 382 13.41 6.48 7.87
C LEU A 382 14.70 7.14 7.36
N THR A 383 15.53 6.35 6.70
CA THR A 383 16.70 6.82 5.96
C THR A 383 16.31 7.25 4.55
N GLU A 384 17.19 7.98 3.89
CA GLU A 384 17.19 8.04 2.43
C GLU A 384 17.61 6.65 1.85
N PHE A 385 17.25 6.39 0.60
CA PHE A 385 17.58 5.18 -0.16
C PHE A 385 18.86 5.37 -0.98
N PRO A 386 19.75 4.37 -1.09
CA PRO A 386 20.73 4.34 -2.18
C PRO A 386 20.02 4.06 -3.52
N PRO A 387 20.62 4.41 -4.67
CA PRO A 387 20.07 4.05 -5.98
C PRO A 387 20.22 2.54 -6.22
N VAL A 388 19.26 1.96 -6.97
CA VAL A 388 19.56 0.78 -7.79
C VAL A 388 20.44 1.25 -8.94
N ILE A 389 21.59 0.60 -9.12
CA ILE A 389 22.57 0.95 -10.16
C ILE A 389 22.47 0.02 -11.36
N HIS A 390 23.02 0.43 -12.51
CA HIS A 390 23.25 -0.48 -13.64
C HIS A 390 24.12 -1.65 -13.16
N HIS A 391 23.65 -2.88 -13.34
CA HIS A 391 24.29 -4.06 -12.79
C HIS A 391 25.54 -4.42 -13.62
N PRO A 392 26.72 -4.58 -13.00
CA PRO A 392 27.99 -4.72 -13.73
C PRO A 392 28.27 -6.16 -14.20
N TYR A 393 27.47 -7.14 -13.77
CA TYR A 393 27.61 -8.55 -14.14
C TYR A 393 26.51 -8.91 -15.15
N PRO A 394 26.81 -8.94 -16.47
CA PRO A 394 25.79 -9.20 -17.49
C PRO A 394 25.26 -10.63 -17.37
N PRO A 395 23.96 -10.84 -17.65
CA PRO A 395 23.33 -12.15 -17.50
C PRO A 395 23.84 -13.13 -18.56
N SER A 396 23.92 -14.42 -18.20
CA SER A 396 24.36 -15.48 -19.12
C SER A 396 23.39 -15.71 -20.29
N CYS A 397 22.15 -15.27 -20.14
CA CYS A 397 21.12 -15.22 -21.18
C CYS A 397 20.29 -13.93 -21.00
N PRO A 398 19.90 -13.22 -22.08
CA PRO A 398 18.96 -12.11 -21.97
C PRO A 398 17.58 -12.59 -21.51
N ALA A 399 16.73 -11.68 -21.02
CA ALA A 399 15.31 -11.97 -20.87
C ALA A 399 14.63 -12.03 -22.25
N GLU A 400 13.73 -12.99 -22.44
CA GLU A 400 12.86 -13.04 -23.62
C GLU A 400 11.88 -11.87 -23.64
N PRO A 401 11.54 -11.30 -24.82
CA PRO A 401 10.58 -10.21 -24.93
C PRO A 401 9.20 -10.58 -24.37
N ILE A 402 8.69 -9.79 -23.44
CA ILE A 402 7.40 -10.06 -22.78
C ILE A 402 6.24 -9.84 -23.75
N ALA A 403 5.52 -10.92 -24.05
CA ALA A 403 4.33 -10.92 -24.89
C ALA A 403 3.09 -10.39 -24.12
N TRP A 404 3.05 -9.09 -23.83
CA TRP A 404 2.01 -8.45 -22.99
C TRP A 404 0.57 -8.81 -23.38
N GLU A 405 0.25 -8.92 -24.67
CA GLU A 405 -1.08 -9.33 -25.15
C GLU A 405 -1.46 -10.76 -24.71
N ALA A 406 -0.50 -11.68 -24.64
CA ALA A 406 -0.71 -13.02 -24.10
C ALA A 406 -0.93 -12.97 -22.58
N CYS A 407 -0.22 -12.07 -21.88
CA CYS A 407 -0.43 -11.80 -20.45
C CYS A 407 -1.87 -11.31 -20.19
N TYR A 408 -2.36 -10.32 -20.94
CA TYR A 408 -3.76 -9.85 -20.88
C TYR A 408 -4.78 -10.92 -21.29
N SER A 409 -4.43 -11.80 -22.22
CA SER A 409 -5.30 -12.90 -22.70
C SER A 409 -5.43 -14.04 -21.69
N SER A 410 -4.40 -14.27 -20.86
CA SER A 410 -4.40 -15.33 -19.83
C SER A 410 -5.30 -15.04 -18.62
N LEU A 411 -5.78 -13.79 -18.46
CA LEU A 411 -6.51 -13.34 -17.28
C LEU A 411 -7.95 -13.84 -17.22
N GLN A 412 -8.27 -14.59 -16.16
CA GLN A 412 -9.57 -15.14 -15.81
C GLN A 412 -10.31 -14.23 -14.82
N VAL A 413 -10.36 -12.93 -15.15
CA VAL A 413 -10.88 -11.85 -14.30
C VAL A 413 -12.21 -11.31 -14.84
N ASP A 414 -13.01 -10.69 -13.97
CA ASP A 414 -14.18 -9.93 -14.43
C ASP A 414 -13.73 -8.69 -15.21
N ARG A 415 -14.28 -8.54 -16.42
CA ARG A 415 -13.98 -7.45 -17.36
C ARG A 415 -15.09 -6.39 -17.46
N THR A 416 -16.12 -6.46 -16.61
CA THR A 416 -17.17 -5.42 -16.53
C THR A 416 -16.73 -4.18 -15.76
N VAL A 417 -15.91 -4.33 -14.71
CA VAL A 417 -15.35 -3.21 -13.94
C VAL A 417 -14.12 -2.66 -14.66
N LYS A 418 -14.34 -1.59 -15.44
CA LYS A 418 -13.35 -0.98 -16.34
C LYS A 418 -12.25 -0.21 -15.61
N GLU A 419 -11.17 -0.01 -16.35
CA GLU A 419 -10.07 0.92 -16.11
C GLU A 419 -10.58 2.34 -15.76
N VAL A 420 -9.74 3.18 -15.15
CA VAL A 420 -10.13 4.54 -14.73
C VAL A 420 -9.26 5.59 -15.40
N GLU A 421 -9.86 6.69 -15.86
CA GLU A 421 -9.17 7.71 -16.67
C GLU A 421 -8.24 8.63 -15.85
N TRP A 422 -8.48 8.78 -14.54
CA TRP A 422 -7.77 9.76 -13.70
C TRP A 422 -6.43 9.26 -13.14
N ALA A 423 -6.18 7.94 -13.16
CA ALA A 423 -5.05 7.31 -12.51
C ALA A 423 -4.21 6.48 -13.51
N THR A 424 -3.24 7.13 -14.15
CA THR A 424 -2.24 6.40 -14.95
C THR A 424 -1.26 5.67 -14.02
N PRO A 425 -1.04 4.37 -14.18
CA PRO A 425 -0.08 3.61 -13.36
C PRO A 425 1.38 4.02 -13.62
N GLY A 426 2.30 3.36 -12.91
CA GLY A 426 3.74 3.55 -13.04
C GLY A 426 4.36 4.37 -11.90
N THR A 427 5.64 4.14 -11.62
CA THR A 427 6.40 4.85 -10.58
C THR A 427 6.55 6.33 -10.96
N ALA A 428 6.86 6.62 -12.22
CA ALA A 428 7.00 7.98 -12.73
C ALA A 428 5.69 8.79 -12.55
N THR A 429 4.53 8.21 -12.87
CA THR A 429 3.25 8.90 -12.65
C THR A 429 2.93 9.05 -11.16
N GLY A 430 3.13 8.00 -10.36
CA GLY A 430 2.87 8.06 -8.92
C GLY A 430 3.72 9.11 -8.20
N LEU A 431 4.98 9.29 -8.61
CA LEU A 431 5.84 10.38 -8.12
C LEU A 431 5.33 11.76 -8.56
N ALA A 432 4.83 11.91 -9.79
CA ALA A 432 4.19 13.16 -10.22
C ALA A 432 2.91 13.49 -9.42
N VAL A 433 2.10 12.48 -9.07
CA VAL A 433 0.92 12.63 -8.18
C VAL A 433 1.34 13.05 -6.77
N LEU A 434 2.47 12.53 -6.26
CA LEU A 434 3.07 12.96 -4.98
C LEU A 434 3.53 14.42 -5.02
N GLN A 435 4.23 14.85 -6.07
CA GLN A 435 4.69 16.25 -6.16
C GLN A 435 3.53 17.23 -6.35
N SER A 436 2.53 16.87 -7.17
CA SER A 436 1.27 17.61 -7.29
C SER A 436 0.54 17.73 -5.93
N PHE A 437 0.51 16.65 -5.13
CA PHE A 437 -0.01 16.70 -3.76
C PHE A 437 0.78 17.68 -2.89
N ILE A 438 2.11 17.61 -2.89
CA ILE A 438 2.99 18.48 -2.10
C ILE A 438 2.83 19.96 -2.49
N ALA A 439 2.74 20.25 -3.79
CA ALA A 439 2.68 21.60 -4.34
C ALA A 439 1.32 22.28 -4.12
N GLU A 440 0.22 21.55 -4.33
CA GLU A 440 -1.13 22.13 -4.40
C GLU A 440 -1.97 21.85 -3.14
N ARG A 441 -1.95 20.60 -2.66
CA ARG A 441 -3.00 20.05 -1.78
C ARG A 441 -2.53 19.89 -0.33
N LEU A 442 -1.25 19.59 -0.11
CA LEU A 442 -0.65 19.33 1.20
C LEU A 442 -0.92 20.45 2.20
N LYS A 443 -0.84 21.72 1.79
CA LYS A 443 -1.20 22.86 2.66
C LYS A 443 -2.60 22.69 3.30
N SER A 444 -3.56 22.17 2.55
CA SER A 444 -4.95 21.99 2.97
C SER A 444 -5.27 20.62 3.61
N PHE A 445 -4.39 19.62 3.49
CA PHE A 445 -4.67 18.23 3.88
C PHE A 445 -5.17 18.10 5.34
N GLY A 446 -4.45 18.68 6.31
CA GLY A 446 -4.78 18.55 7.73
C GLY A 446 -6.18 19.07 8.08
N SER A 447 -6.62 20.15 7.43
CA SER A 447 -7.94 20.78 7.67
C SER A 447 -9.06 20.21 6.81
N HIS A 448 -8.78 19.74 5.58
CA HIS A 448 -9.81 19.42 4.59
C HIS A 448 -9.92 17.94 4.19
N ARG A 449 -9.02 17.05 4.64
CA ARG A 449 -9.07 15.58 4.35
C ARG A 449 -10.36 14.84 4.74
N ASN A 450 -11.26 15.50 5.48
CA ASN A 450 -12.54 14.96 5.92
C ASN A 450 -13.75 15.52 5.14
N ASP A 451 -13.55 16.45 4.20
CA ASP A 451 -14.60 17.01 3.34
C ASP A 451 -14.46 16.43 1.91
N PRO A 452 -15.35 15.51 1.48
CA PRO A 452 -15.28 14.87 0.15
C PRO A 452 -15.55 15.84 -1.02
N ASN A 453 -15.95 17.08 -0.75
CA ASN A 453 -16.05 18.11 -1.78
C ASN A 453 -14.71 18.79 -2.09
N LYS A 454 -13.65 18.53 -1.31
CA LYS A 454 -12.33 19.16 -1.46
C LYS A 454 -11.32 18.19 -2.05
N ALA A 455 -10.60 18.64 -3.07
CA ALA A 455 -9.40 17.96 -3.56
C ALA A 455 -8.22 18.17 -2.59
N ALA A 456 -8.33 17.60 -1.37
CA ALA A 456 -7.35 17.78 -0.29
C ALA A 456 -6.44 16.55 -0.08
N LEU A 457 -6.86 15.37 -0.55
CA LEU A 457 -6.10 14.11 -0.40
C LEU A 457 -4.90 14.04 -1.36
N SER A 458 -3.95 13.16 -1.05
CA SER A 458 -2.82 12.85 -1.95
C SER A 458 -3.23 12.07 -3.19
N ASN A 459 -4.30 11.28 -3.08
CA ASN A 459 -4.73 10.26 -4.04
C ASN A 459 -3.75 9.10 -4.29
N LEU A 460 -2.63 9.03 -3.58
CA LEU A 460 -1.56 8.04 -3.79
C LEU A 460 -1.90 6.57 -3.48
N SER A 461 -3.08 6.26 -2.95
CA SER A 461 -3.38 4.92 -2.45
C SER A 461 -3.32 3.79 -3.49
N PRO A 462 -3.68 3.94 -4.78
CA PRO A 462 -3.42 2.93 -5.81
C PRO A 462 -1.93 2.61 -5.98
N TRP A 463 -1.10 3.66 -6.16
CA TRP A 463 0.35 3.50 -6.32
C TRP A 463 1.04 2.98 -5.05
N PHE A 464 0.48 3.23 -3.86
CA PHE A 464 0.93 2.58 -2.63
C PHE A 464 0.53 1.11 -2.58
N HIS A 465 -0.72 0.74 -2.92
CA HIS A 465 -1.22 -0.64 -2.87
C HIS A 465 -0.40 -1.59 -3.77
N PHE A 466 -0.22 -1.22 -5.05
CA PHE A 466 0.62 -1.96 -5.99
C PHE A 466 2.13 -1.74 -5.75
N GLY A 467 2.52 -0.95 -4.75
CA GLY A 467 3.91 -0.65 -4.44
C GLY A 467 4.67 0.05 -5.56
N GLN A 468 3.97 0.70 -6.51
CA GLN A 468 4.57 1.52 -7.57
C GLN A 468 5.21 2.79 -7.00
N VAL A 469 4.81 3.26 -5.83
CA VAL A 469 5.50 4.34 -5.08
C VAL A 469 5.79 3.89 -3.64
N SER A 470 7.04 4.06 -3.21
CA SER A 470 7.44 3.87 -1.83
C SER A 470 6.76 4.90 -0.91
N THR A 471 5.99 4.45 0.08
CA THR A 471 5.47 5.38 1.10
C THR A 471 6.60 6.00 1.92
N GLN A 472 7.76 5.33 2.06
CA GLN A 472 8.95 5.94 2.68
C GLN A 472 9.45 7.15 1.88
N ARG A 473 9.51 7.06 0.53
CA ARG A 473 9.76 8.23 -0.35
C ARG A 473 8.74 9.33 -0.11
N ALA A 474 7.45 9.00 -0.10
CA ALA A 474 6.40 10.00 0.13
C ALA A 474 6.56 10.73 1.47
N ILE A 475 7.01 10.06 2.54
CA ILE A 475 7.30 10.70 3.82
C ILE A 475 8.57 11.56 3.78
N LEU A 476 9.65 11.10 3.12
CA LEU A 476 10.89 11.89 2.95
C LEU A 476 10.59 13.22 2.23
N GLU A 477 9.85 13.18 1.13
CA GLU A 477 9.47 14.39 0.38
C GLU A 477 8.54 15.31 1.18
N VAL A 478 7.46 14.76 1.77
CA VAL A 478 6.49 15.57 2.55
C VAL A 478 7.13 16.19 3.81
N GLN A 479 8.14 15.55 4.42
CA GLN A 479 8.86 16.11 5.57
C GLN A 479 9.68 17.37 5.22
N LYS A 480 10.18 17.53 3.99
CA LYS A 480 10.83 18.77 3.52
C LYS A 480 9.92 20.00 3.74
N HIS A 481 8.61 19.81 3.72
CA HIS A 481 7.60 20.88 3.85
C HIS A 481 7.08 21.09 5.29
N ARG A 482 7.57 20.33 6.28
CA ARG A 482 7.07 20.37 7.67
C ARG A 482 7.21 21.74 8.33
N GLY A 483 8.25 22.51 8.00
CA GLY A 483 8.41 23.89 8.49
C GLY A 483 7.37 24.88 7.95
N LYS A 484 6.70 24.57 6.83
CA LYS A 484 5.67 25.41 6.19
C LYS A 484 4.26 24.94 6.52
N TYR A 485 4.02 23.62 6.56
CA TYR A 485 2.69 23.01 6.65
C TYR A 485 2.59 21.97 7.79
N LYS A 486 3.18 22.26 8.96
CA LYS A 486 3.36 21.32 10.09
C LYS A 486 2.14 20.44 10.39
N GLU A 487 0.96 21.03 10.57
CA GLU A 487 -0.27 20.28 10.91
C GLU A 487 -0.65 19.26 9.84
N SER A 488 -0.59 19.66 8.57
CA SER A 488 -0.89 18.78 7.44
C SER A 488 0.17 17.72 7.22
N VAL A 489 1.45 18.02 7.47
CA VAL A 489 2.54 17.04 7.39
C VAL A 489 2.44 16.02 8.52
N ASP A 490 2.21 16.47 9.76
CA ASP A 490 2.02 15.58 10.91
C ASP A 490 0.75 14.71 10.72
N ALA A 491 -0.33 15.27 10.17
CA ALA A 491 -1.53 14.51 9.82
C ALA A 491 -1.28 13.49 8.68
N PHE A 492 -0.46 13.82 7.69
CA PHE A 492 -0.13 12.89 6.60
C PHE A 492 0.74 11.73 7.13
N ILE A 493 1.68 12.00 8.03
CA ILE A 493 2.51 10.98 8.70
C ILE A 493 1.65 10.04 9.57
N GLU A 494 0.67 10.57 10.32
CA GLU A 494 -0.28 9.75 11.09
C GLU A 494 -1.04 8.75 10.19
N GLU A 495 -1.58 9.20 9.05
CA GLU A 495 -2.37 8.31 8.18
C GLU A 495 -1.45 7.36 7.37
N ALA A 496 -0.43 7.88 6.68
CA ALA A 496 0.41 7.09 5.77
C ALA A 496 1.47 6.21 6.46
N VAL A 497 1.80 6.47 7.74
CA VAL A 497 2.70 5.62 8.54
C VAL A 497 1.92 4.95 9.67
N VAL A 498 1.39 5.71 10.63
CA VAL A 498 0.87 5.14 11.88
C VAL A 498 -0.40 4.31 11.66
N ARG A 499 -1.31 4.72 10.78
CA ARG A 499 -2.49 3.91 10.43
C ARG A 499 -2.16 2.78 9.46
N ARG A 500 -1.34 3.05 8.44
CA ARG A 500 -0.92 2.05 7.45
C ARG A 500 -0.18 0.88 8.09
N GLU A 501 0.87 1.15 8.86
CA GLU A 501 1.69 0.11 9.52
C GLU A 501 0.97 -0.55 10.72
N LEU A 502 -0.11 0.06 11.24
CA LEU A 502 -1.04 -0.61 12.16
C LEU A 502 -1.91 -1.65 11.42
N ALA A 503 -2.35 -1.35 10.19
CA ALA A 503 -3.14 -2.29 9.41
C ALA A 503 -2.31 -3.52 9.01
N GLU A 504 -1.04 -3.31 8.65
CA GLU A 504 -0.03 -4.36 8.45
C GLU A 504 0.14 -5.22 9.73
N ASN A 505 0.35 -4.57 10.87
CA ASN A 505 0.50 -5.22 12.18
C ASN A 505 -0.72 -6.08 12.54
N PHE A 506 -1.94 -5.58 12.29
CA PHE A 506 -3.16 -6.33 12.54
C PHE A 506 -3.24 -7.58 11.65
N CYS A 507 -3.08 -7.43 10.33
CA CYS A 507 -3.17 -8.57 9.41
C CYS A 507 -2.03 -9.59 9.59
N TYR A 508 -0.86 -9.16 10.07
CA TYR A 508 0.28 -10.05 10.33
C TYR A 508 0.06 -10.93 11.56
N TYR A 509 -0.48 -10.36 12.64
CA TYR A 509 -0.66 -11.06 13.92
C TYR A 509 -2.05 -11.69 14.13
N ASN A 510 -3.05 -11.35 13.32
CA ASN A 510 -4.41 -11.84 13.44
C ASN A 510 -4.80 -12.68 12.21
N GLU A 511 -4.81 -14.00 12.33
CA GLU A 511 -5.16 -14.91 11.23
C GLU A 511 -6.62 -14.78 10.76
N ASN A 512 -7.46 -14.15 11.59
CA ASN A 512 -8.89 -13.91 11.38
C ASN A 512 -9.18 -12.46 10.93
N TYR A 513 -8.20 -11.76 10.34
CA TYR A 513 -8.24 -10.32 10.04
C TYR A 513 -9.39 -9.83 9.15
N ASP A 514 -10.10 -10.74 8.48
CA ASP A 514 -11.21 -10.53 7.54
C ASP A 514 -12.57 -10.98 8.10
N SER A 515 -12.65 -11.27 9.40
CA SER A 515 -13.82 -11.85 10.06
C SER A 515 -14.20 -11.16 11.38
N VAL A 516 -15.44 -11.35 11.85
CA VAL A 516 -15.91 -10.83 13.15
C VAL A 516 -15.13 -11.44 14.32
N GLN A 517 -14.64 -12.68 14.15
CA GLN A 517 -13.80 -13.41 15.10
C GLN A 517 -12.41 -12.76 15.28
N GLY A 518 -11.96 -11.95 14.32
CA GLY A 518 -10.75 -11.13 14.44
C GLY A 518 -10.94 -9.85 15.27
N ALA A 519 -12.16 -9.51 15.69
CA ALA A 519 -12.45 -8.33 16.49
C ALA A 519 -12.15 -8.53 17.98
N TYR A 520 -12.03 -7.45 18.74
CA TYR A 520 -11.85 -7.53 20.20
C TYR A 520 -13.12 -8.00 20.91
N ASP A 521 -12.96 -8.68 22.05
CA ASP A 521 -14.05 -9.29 22.83
C ASP A 521 -15.22 -8.35 23.12
N TRP A 522 -14.95 -7.07 23.41
CA TRP A 522 -15.99 -6.07 23.66
C TRP A 522 -16.88 -5.81 22.44
N ALA A 523 -16.29 -5.83 21.24
CA ALA A 523 -16.97 -5.63 19.97
C ALA A 523 -17.75 -6.88 19.57
N GLN A 524 -17.15 -8.07 19.69
CA GLN A 524 -17.85 -9.35 19.50
C GLN A 524 -19.05 -9.45 20.44
N THR A 525 -18.87 -9.10 21.72
CA THR A 525 -19.93 -9.15 22.75
C THR A 525 -21.06 -8.15 22.45
N THR A 526 -20.76 -6.89 22.14
CA THR A 526 -21.80 -5.88 21.89
C THR A 526 -22.57 -6.17 20.58
N LEU A 527 -21.89 -6.63 19.52
CA LEU A 527 -22.57 -7.07 18.29
C LEU A 527 -23.45 -8.30 18.53
N LYS A 528 -22.99 -9.28 19.32
CA LYS A 528 -23.77 -10.47 19.68
C LYS A 528 -24.99 -10.16 20.54
N LEU A 529 -24.90 -9.18 21.44
CA LEU A 529 -26.04 -8.70 22.23
C LEU A 529 -27.14 -8.09 21.34
N HIS A 530 -26.75 -7.28 20.36
CA HIS A 530 -27.68 -6.59 19.45
C HIS A 530 -28.07 -7.39 18.20
N ALA A 531 -27.61 -8.65 18.08
CA ALA A 531 -27.86 -9.49 16.91
C ALA A 531 -29.35 -9.79 16.64
N LYS A 532 -30.24 -9.62 17.64
CA LYS A 532 -31.70 -9.81 17.51
C LYS A 532 -32.49 -8.53 17.21
N ASP A 533 -31.85 -7.37 17.15
CA ASP A 533 -32.54 -6.08 16.99
C ASP A 533 -33.24 -5.96 15.63
N LYS A 534 -34.38 -5.27 15.56
CA LYS A 534 -35.05 -5.04 14.27
C LYS A 534 -34.25 -4.06 13.42
N ARG A 535 -33.71 -4.52 12.29
CA ARG A 535 -33.08 -3.66 11.28
C ARG A 535 -34.15 -2.79 10.61
N PRO A 536 -33.90 -1.48 10.37
CA PRO A 536 -34.87 -0.61 9.70
C PRO A 536 -35.01 -0.92 8.20
N PHE A 537 -33.93 -1.41 7.58
CA PHE A 537 -33.84 -1.82 6.19
C PHE A 537 -32.99 -3.08 6.10
N LEU A 538 -33.19 -3.88 5.06
CA LEU A 538 -32.33 -5.03 4.73
C LEU A 538 -32.11 -5.02 3.21
N TYR A 539 -30.87 -4.86 2.78
CA TYR A 539 -30.49 -4.88 1.36
C TYR A 539 -29.69 -6.13 1.01
N LYS A 540 -29.95 -6.67 -0.18
CA LYS A 540 -29.09 -7.68 -0.80
C LYS A 540 -27.82 -7.02 -1.31
N LEU A 541 -26.77 -7.83 -1.48
CA LEU A 541 -25.50 -7.39 -2.05
C LEU A 541 -25.67 -6.63 -3.38
N GLN A 542 -26.57 -7.06 -4.26
CA GLN A 542 -26.82 -6.41 -5.56
C GLN A 542 -27.41 -4.99 -5.42
N GLU A 543 -28.30 -4.77 -4.44
CA GLU A 543 -28.92 -3.45 -4.19
C GLU A 543 -27.88 -2.47 -3.60
N LEU A 544 -26.97 -2.99 -2.77
CA LEU A 544 -25.81 -2.26 -2.29
C LEU A 544 -24.82 -1.98 -3.43
N GLU A 545 -24.46 -2.97 -4.23
CA GLU A 545 -23.49 -2.86 -5.35
C GLU A 545 -23.91 -1.78 -6.37
N GLN A 546 -25.20 -1.71 -6.67
CA GLN A 546 -25.80 -0.75 -7.61
C GLN A 546 -26.00 0.66 -7.04
N GLY A 547 -25.81 0.89 -5.73
CA GLY A 547 -26.12 2.17 -5.10
C GLY A 547 -27.63 2.46 -5.06
N ALA A 548 -28.45 1.44 -4.77
CA ALA A 548 -29.92 1.48 -4.84
C ALA A 548 -30.61 1.56 -3.47
N THR A 549 -30.01 2.22 -2.47
CA THR A 549 -30.57 2.36 -1.12
C THR A 549 -31.45 3.62 -0.97
N HIS A 550 -32.16 3.73 0.15
CA HIS A 550 -32.89 4.93 0.57
C HIS A 550 -31.99 6.15 0.92
N ASP A 551 -30.67 5.96 1.07
CA ASP A 551 -29.75 7.01 1.52
C ASP A 551 -28.93 7.55 0.33
N PRO A 552 -29.23 8.76 -0.18
CA PRO A 552 -28.57 9.30 -1.36
C PRO A 552 -27.07 9.58 -1.14
N LEU A 553 -26.61 9.83 0.09
CA LEU A 553 -25.19 9.98 0.37
C LEU A 553 -24.47 8.63 0.35
N TRP A 554 -25.11 7.56 0.82
CA TRP A 554 -24.57 6.21 0.69
C TRP A 554 -24.47 5.78 -0.78
N ASN A 555 -25.53 6.02 -1.55
CA ASN A 555 -25.57 5.72 -2.98
C ASN A 555 -24.48 6.49 -3.74
N ALA A 556 -24.31 7.78 -3.45
CA ALA A 556 -23.25 8.61 -4.06
C ALA A 556 -21.84 8.11 -3.69
N ALA A 557 -21.63 7.63 -2.46
CA ALA A 557 -20.35 7.06 -2.03
C ALA A 557 -20.04 5.74 -2.75
N GLN A 558 -21.03 4.85 -2.87
CA GLN A 558 -20.94 3.63 -3.67
C GLN A 558 -20.65 3.94 -5.14
N LEU A 559 -21.36 4.91 -5.73
CA LEU A 559 -21.17 5.26 -7.14
C LEU A 559 -19.81 5.92 -7.40
N GLN A 560 -19.25 6.69 -6.46
CA GLN A 560 -17.85 7.13 -6.54
C GLN A 560 -16.89 5.93 -6.62
N MET A 561 -17.07 4.92 -5.76
CA MET A 561 -16.23 3.71 -5.77
C MET A 561 -16.34 2.94 -7.10
N VAL A 562 -17.57 2.76 -7.61
CA VAL A 562 -17.82 2.07 -8.88
C VAL A 562 -17.19 2.82 -10.05
N GLN A 563 -17.38 4.14 -10.13
CA GLN A 563 -16.94 4.98 -11.26
C GLN A 563 -15.44 5.31 -11.20
N GLU A 564 -14.96 5.90 -10.09
CA GLU A 564 -13.57 6.37 -9.96
C GLU A 564 -12.61 5.28 -9.48
N GLY A 565 -13.09 4.14 -8.98
CA GLY A 565 -12.25 3.12 -8.36
C GLY A 565 -11.52 3.61 -7.10
N LYS A 566 -12.00 4.71 -6.49
CA LYS A 566 -11.40 5.32 -5.30
C LYS A 566 -12.41 6.14 -4.50
N MET A 567 -13.13 5.52 -3.57
CA MET A 567 -14.03 6.26 -2.67
C MET A 567 -13.24 7.24 -1.76
N HIS A 568 -13.80 8.41 -1.46
CA HIS A 568 -13.20 9.33 -0.50
C HIS A 568 -13.14 8.70 0.91
N GLY A 569 -11.98 8.75 1.58
CA GLY A 569 -11.73 8.02 2.83
C GLY A 569 -12.69 8.35 3.99
N PHE A 570 -13.21 9.58 4.07
CA PHE A 570 -14.27 9.91 5.04
C PHE A 570 -15.57 9.13 4.78
N LEU A 571 -15.88 8.87 3.51
CA LEU A 571 -17.09 8.18 3.09
C LEU A 571 -16.95 6.66 3.20
N ARG A 572 -15.75 6.06 3.05
CA ARG A 572 -15.55 4.62 3.35
C ARG A 572 -16.00 4.27 4.77
N MET A 573 -15.65 5.12 5.75
CA MET A 573 -16.10 4.99 7.14
C MET A 573 -17.63 5.06 7.29
N TYR A 574 -18.29 5.93 6.52
CA TYR A 574 -19.74 6.09 6.51
C TYR A 574 -20.42 4.87 5.89
N TRP A 575 -19.94 4.50 4.70
CA TRP A 575 -20.44 3.46 3.83
C TRP A 575 -20.44 2.09 4.50
N ALA A 576 -19.31 1.65 5.06
CA ALA A 576 -19.21 0.36 5.74
C ALA A 576 -20.04 0.32 7.05
N LYS A 577 -20.19 1.45 7.75
CA LYS A 577 -21.08 1.55 8.92
C LYS A 577 -22.55 1.44 8.55
N LYS A 578 -22.96 1.90 7.37
CA LYS A 578 -24.33 1.72 6.87
C LYS A 578 -24.60 0.30 6.39
N ILE A 579 -23.62 -0.40 5.83
CA ILE A 579 -23.75 -1.83 5.53
C ILE A 579 -24.11 -2.60 6.81
N LEU A 580 -23.44 -2.36 7.95
CA LEU A 580 -23.83 -2.94 9.25
C LEU A 580 -25.26 -2.58 9.71
N GLU A 581 -25.75 -1.38 9.42
CA GLU A 581 -27.11 -0.94 9.80
C GLU A 581 -28.21 -1.63 8.97
N TRP A 582 -27.89 -2.11 7.76
CA TRP A 582 -28.85 -2.58 6.75
C TRP A 582 -28.59 -4.00 6.23
N THR A 583 -27.84 -4.83 6.97
CA THR A 583 -27.66 -6.27 6.69
C THR A 583 -28.12 -7.14 7.86
N ARG A 584 -28.22 -8.45 7.61
CA ARG A 584 -28.78 -9.43 8.54
C ARG A 584 -27.85 -9.75 9.70
N SER A 585 -26.54 -9.57 9.58
CA SER A 585 -25.57 -9.81 10.67
C SER A 585 -24.26 -9.04 10.43
N PRO A 586 -23.39 -8.86 11.44
CA PRO A 586 -22.08 -8.24 11.23
C PRO A 586 -21.16 -9.08 10.34
N GLU A 587 -21.34 -10.41 10.27
CA GLU A 587 -20.64 -11.30 9.35
C GLU A 587 -21.07 -11.02 7.90
N GLU A 588 -22.37 -10.95 7.62
CA GLU A 588 -22.91 -10.57 6.30
C GLU A 588 -22.48 -9.14 5.93
N ALA A 589 -22.50 -8.21 6.90
CA ALA A 589 -22.03 -6.84 6.73
C ALA A 589 -20.56 -6.79 6.28
N LEU A 590 -19.72 -7.56 6.97
CA LEU A 590 -18.28 -7.58 6.72
C LEU A 590 -17.95 -8.28 5.40
N GLN A 591 -18.63 -9.37 5.07
CA GLN A 591 -18.52 -10.04 3.78
C GLN A 591 -18.86 -9.10 2.62
N PHE A 592 -19.99 -8.38 2.71
CA PHE A 592 -20.41 -7.44 1.66
C PHE A 592 -19.46 -6.24 1.55
N ALA A 593 -18.99 -5.69 2.68
CA ALA A 593 -18.03 -4.58 2.68
C ALA A 593 -16.66 -4.98 2.10
N ILE A 594 -16.13 -6.16 2.45
CA ILE A 594 -14.87 -6.66 1.90
C ILE A 594 -15.02 -6.91 0.39
N TYR A 595 -16.06 -7.64 -0.05
CA TYR A 595 -16.28 -7.92 -1.48
C TYR A 595 -16.37 -6.63 -2.31
N LEU A 596 -17.18 -5.65 -1.89
CA LEU A 596 -17.36 -4.41 -2.66
C LEU A 596 -16.07 -3.56 -2.69
N ASN A 597 -15.31 -3.53 -1.59
CA ASN A 597 -13.99 -2.89 -1.54
C ASN A 597 -13.01 -3.60 -2.50
N ASP A 598 -12.86 -4.91 -2.36
CA ASP A 598 -11.87 -5.73 -3.09
C ASP A 598 -12.20 -5.93 -4.57
N ARG A 599 -13.43 -5.61 -4.99
CA ARG A 599 -13.91 -5.65 -6.38
C ARG A 599 -13.75 -4.34 -7.15
N TYR A 600 -13.90 -3.20 -6.48
CA TYR A 600 -14.00 -1.88 -7.13
C TYR A 600 -12.86 -0.90 -6.79
N GLU A 601 -12.33 -0.93 -5.57
CA GLU A 601 -11.28 -0.01 -5.13
C GLU A 601 -9.92 -0.42 -5.70
N LEU A 602 -9.23 0.49 -6.39
CA LEU A 602 -7.87 0.29 -6.88
C LEU A 602 -6.86 -0.01 -5.76
N ASP A 603 -7.19 0.36 -4.52
CA ASP A 603 -6.41 0.11 -3.30
C ASP A 603 -7.07 -0.92 -2.35
N GLY A 604 -8.05 -1.68 -2.83
CA GLY A 604 -8.62 -2.85 -2.15
C GLY A 604 -7.73 -4.10 -2.21
N ARG A 605 -8.16 -5.21 -1.60
CA ARG A 605 -7.37 -6.46 -1.41
C ARG A 605 -6.08 -6.21 -0.63
N ASP A 606 -6.15 -5.29 0.32
CA ASP A 606 -5.03 -4.69 1.03
C ASP A 606 -5.28 -4.72 2.54
N PRO A 607 -4.25 -4.84 3.41
CA PRO A 607 -4.40 -4.72 4.86
C PRO A 607 -5.21 -3.50 5.30
N ASN A 608 -5.07 -2.36 4.61
CA ASN A 608 -5.83 -1.14 4.88
C ASN A 608 -7.33 -1.28 4.55
N GLY A 609 -7.69 -2.08 3.54
CA GLY A 609 -9.08 -2.40 3.18
C GLY A 609 -9.77 -3.25 4.24
N TYR A 610 -9.16 -4.39 4.61
CA TYR A 610 -9.69 -5.26 5.68
C TYR A 610 -9.82 -4.49 6.99
N VAL A 611 -8.76 -3.79 7.42
CA VAL A 611 -8.75 -3.04 8.69
C VAL A 611 -9.68 -1.82 8.66
N GLY A 612 -9.88 -1.19 7.49
CA GLY A 612 -10.90 -0.15 7.30
C GLY A 612 -12.34 -0.69 7.47
N CYS A 613 -12.60 -1.90 6.95
CA CYS A 613 -13.89 -2.58 7.12
C CYS A 613 -14.11 -2.99 8.58
N LEU A 614 -13.15 -3.64 9.23
CA LEU A 614 -13.28 -4.05 10.63
C LEU A 614 -13.28 -2.86 11.60
N TRP A 615 -12.59 -1.74 11.32
CA TRP A 615 -12.72 -0.51 12.12
C TRP A 615 -14.15 0.04 12.02
N SER A 616 -14.75 -0.04 10.83
CA SER A 616 -16.08 0.45 10.55
C SER A 616 -17.18 -0.42 11.18
N ILE A 617 -17.09 -1.74 11.03
CA ILE A 617 -18.14 -2.70 11.39
C ILE A 617 -17.88 -3.32 12.77
N CYS A 618 -16.63 -3.65 13.09
CA CYS A 618 -16.23 -4.40 14.28
C CYS A 618 -15.40 -3.60 15.29
N GLY A 619 -15.24 -2.28 15.10
CA GLY A 619 -14.63 -1.37 16.08
C GLY A 619 -13.16 -1.61 16.41
N ILE A 620 -12.41 -2.41 15.63
CA ILE A 620 -10.98 -2.60 15.88
C ILE A 620 -10.24 -1.26 15.82
N HIS A 621 -9.21 -1.09 16.64
CA HIS A 621 -8.47 0.16 16.81
C HIS A 621 -9.28 1.40 17.23
N ASP A 622 -10.56 1.22 17.59
CA ASP A 622 -11.42 2.23 18.21
C ASP A 622 -11.69 1.88 19.69
N GLN A 623 -12.45 2.75 20.35
CA GLN A 623 -13.06 2.53 21.66
C GLN A 623 -14.55 2.20 21.51
N GLY A 624 -15.18 1.69 22.58
CA GLY A 624 -16.64 1.62 22.67
C GLY A 624 -17.28 3.01 22.75
N TRP A 625 -18.46 3.14 22.15
CA TRP A 625 -19.28 4.36 22.11
C TRP A 625 -20.61 4.14 22.84
N ALA A 626 -21.42 5.20 22.95
CA ALA A 626 -22.75 5.13 23.56
C ALA A 626 -23.63 4.09 22.84
N GLU A 627 -24.17 3.16 23.62
CA GLU A 627 -24.84 1.94 23.13
C GLU A 627 -26.13 2.25 22.36
N ARG A 628 -26.34 1.55 21.23
CA ARG A 628 -27.44 1.77 20.28
C ARG A 628 -27.94 0.44 19.74
N ALA A 629 -29.21 0.41 19.33
CA ALA A 629 -29.73 -0.73 18.59
C ALA A 629 -28.88 -1.05 17.34
N ILE A 630 -28.74 -2.33 17.01
CA ILE A 630 -27.95 -2.93 15.92
C ILE A 630 -26.43 -2.77 16.10
N PHE A 631 -25.94 -1.56 16.35
CA PHE A 631 -24.51 -1.26 16.50
C PHE A 631 -23.93 -1.70 17.85
N GLY A 632 -24.76 -1.82 18.89
CA GLY A 632 -24.28 -1.83 20.26
C GLY A 632 -23.38 -0.64 20.53
N LYS A 633 -22.16 -0.90 20.99
CA LYS A 633 -21.13 0.10 21.29
C LYS A 633 -20.20 0.43 20.11
N ILE A 634 -20.45 -0.07 18.90
CA ILE A 634 -19.68 0.31 17.69
C ILE A 634 -19.95 1.78 17.35
N ARG A 635 -18.91 2.54 16.94
CA ARG A 635 -19.04 3.96 16.60
C ARG A 635 -20.09 4.19 15.50
N TYR A 636 -21.18 4.88 15.83
CA TYR A 636 -22.25 5.22 14.90
C TYR A 636 -21.91 6.43 14.00
N MET A 637 -22.40 6.41 12.75
CA MET A 637 -22.37 7.55 11.83
C MET A 637 -23.72 7.68 11.10
N ASN A 638 -24.21 8.92 10.93
CA ASN A 638 -25.50 9.18 10.28
C ASN A 638 -25.48 10.39 9.34
N TYR A 639 -26.46 10.39 8.44
CA TYR A 639 -26.66 11.36 7.38
C TYR A 639 -26.66 12.82 7.89
N ALA A 640 -27.45 13.08 8.94
CA ALA A 640 -27.48 14.39 9.60
C ALA A 640 -26.14 14.80 10.23
N GLY A 641 -25.32 13.84 10.68
CA GLY A 641 -23.96 14.07 11.17
C GLY A 641 -22.97 14.44 10.06
N CYS A 642 -23.19 13.96 8.83
CA CYS A 642 -22.42 14.37 7.65
C CYS A 642 -22.84 15.76 7.16
N LYS A 643 -24.15 16.07 7.18
CA LYS A 643 -24.68 17.42 6.88
C LYS A 643 -24.18 18.53 7.82
N ARG A 644 -23.62 18.19 8.99
CA ARG A 644 -22.93 19.13 9.90
C ARG A 644 -21.41 19.23 9.69
N LYS A 645 -20.85 18.54 8.69
CA LYS A 645 -19.41 18.48 8.40
C LYS A 645 -19.04 18.98 7.00
N PHE A 646 -19.89 18.74 6.00
CA PHE A 646 -19.68 19.17 4.62
C PHE A 646 -21.02 19.34 3.89
N ASP A 647 -21.01 19.96 2.70
CA ASP A 647 -22.18 19.99 1.82
C ASP A 647 -22.40 18.59 1.22
N VAL A 648 -23.22 17.82 1.92
CA VAL A 648 -23.70 16.50 1.47
C VAL A 648 -24.43 16.60 0.13
N GLY A 649 -25.19 17.66 -0.12
CA GLY A 649 -25.93 17.85 -1.36
C GLY A 649 -25.02 18.12 -2.56
N GLN A 650 -23.88 18.80 -2.35
CA GLN A 650 -22.86 18.97 -3.40
C GLN A 650 -22.26 17.63 -3.81
N PHE A 651 -22.02 16.73 -2.85
CA PHE A 651 -21.48 15.40 -3.12
C PHE A 651 -22.53 14.49 -3.78
N GLU A 652 -23.76 14.46 -3.26
CA GLU A 652 -24.90 13.73 -3.84
C GLU A 652 -25.13 14.09 -5.32
N ARG A 653 -25.06 15.39 -5.67
CA ARG A 653 -25.21 15.87 -7.06
C ARG A 653 -24.03 15.50 -7.96
N ARG A 654 -22.85 15.14 -7.43
CA ARG A 654 -21.69 14.73 -8.23
C ARG A 654 -21.77 13.27 -8.67
N TYR A 655 -22.28 12.40 -7.81
CA TYR A 655 -22.42 10.96 -8.06
C TYR A 655 -23.88 10.51 -7.99
N ALA A 656 -24.79 11.33 -8.54
CA ALA A 656 -26.18 10.95 -8.70
C ALA A 656 -26.28 9.76 -9.69
N PRO A 657 -27.22 8.80 -9.49
CA PRO A 657 -27.50 7.78 -10.49
C PRO A 657 -27.86 8.44 -11.82
N CYS A 658 -27.22 8.02 -12.91
CA CYS A 658 -27.61 8.45 -14.25
C CYS A 658 -29.00 7.89 -14.58
N THR A 659 -30.05 8.69 -14.38
CA THR A 659 -31.35 8.44 -15.01
C THR A 659 -31.14 8.36 -16.51
N PRO A 660 -31.50 7.25 -17.19
CA PRO A 660 -31.52 7.22 -18.64
C PRO A 660 -32.42 8.34 -19.15
N SER A 661 -31.93 9.11 -20.12
CA SER A 661 -32.78 10.05 -20.85
C SER A 661 -33.85 9.26 -21.58
N GLN A 662 -35.12 9.51 -21.22
CA GLN A 662 -36.31 9.02 -21.93
C GLN A 662 -36.45 9.70 -23.29
#